data_AF-A0AA43GPJ3-F1
#
_entry.id   AF-A0AA43GPJ3-F1
#
_cell.length_a   1.000
_cell.length_b   1.000
_cell.length_c   1.000
_cell.angle_alpha   90.00
_cell.angle_beta   90.00
_cell.angle_gamma   90.00
#
_symmetry.space_group_name_H-M   'P 1'
#
loop_
_entity.id
_entity.type
_entity.pdbx_description
1 polymer ?
#
loop_
_entity_poly.entity_id
_entity_poly.type
_entity_poly.pdbx_seq_one_letter_code
_entity_poly.pdbx_strand_id
1 'polypeptide(L)'
;MEQLSLALELLHCEPANINWFQNILTALEMRQEAAWPDNFGKSLRQYLQRQGISPVKTLSLFSGGGGLDIAFHDSGFQILQMVELKDKYIETLEKNSKSGKWLEGSQPICMDIIHYSPDPDLKVDFIIGGPPCQTFSAAGRRAAGVMGTADTRGRLFEEYVRILNILQPQGFLFENVYGITGANKGAAWQAIQSAFQAVGYNIYFRILDAADYGVPQHRERLFIVGLKQGRYLFPYPTHGLDSLDHQPYYSAAEAVEGAAISDLELGLGGRFGYLLDDIPPGLNYSFYTKKMGYPQPIFSWRAKFSDFLYKADPDTPVRTIKAQGGQYTGPFSWKNRRFSVSELKRLQTIPDEYEIVGNRQVAIEQIGNSVPPQLGRILALSILEQVMEVKLPFDIAYLPENKQLGFRKRKKSLTQVYFQKAQLAINELYKQGKIKSDIYEKNEVCVRFLSMDNFSLTEEPVSNCFKIYLNYKLNSSAWIITASTNGNWEEPCQFFIDVNPSSGYDDWVLGTNSVKLCAKQLSTQVFTSLWKAFEEKLNEATGQADLVQLSGYYQYNAHIIGVMNFCIQSKINSLWRVVQCVTRGITTSAQLKSKEFAQHWGVNEEDVFPHLQSLRAMGYEVRSHNTNPQIPVGEYLIPYAFPTLNPRSVQLRKIL
;
A
#
# COMPACT_ATOMS: atom_id res chain seq x y z
N MET A 1 16.45 12.26 8.60
CA MET A 1 15.97 13.60 8.22
C MET A 1 16.00 14.43 9.49
N GLU A 2 17.10 15.16 9.69
CA GLU A 2 17.08 16.35 10.54
C GLU A 2 16.17 17.35 9.82
N GLN A 3 15.07 17.74 10.47
CA GLN A 3 14.35 18.94 10.05
C GLN A 3 15.34 20.09 10.15
N LEU A 4 15.67 20.72 9.02
CA LEU A 4 16.41 21.98 9.00
C LEU A 4 15.56 23.03 9.74
N SER A 5 15.81 23.15 11.05
CA SER A 5 15.32 24.25 11.87
C SER A 5 16.21 25.45 11.60
N LEU A 6 15.62 26.53 11.07
CA LEU A 6 16.18 27.85 11.33
C LEU A 6 16.16 28.05 12.85
N ALA A 7 17.33 28.25 13.43
CA ALA A 7 17.49 28.53 14.85
C ALA A 7 16.98 29.95 15.13
N LEU A 8 15.84 30.05 15.79
CA LEU A 8 15.42 31.23 16.53
C LEU A 8 15.33 30.82 18.00
N GLU A 9 16.24 31.35 18.81
CA GLU A 9 16.21 31.26 20.27
C GLU A 9 14.95 31.94 20.78
N LEU A 10 13.90 31.19 21.16
CA LEU A 10 12.79 31.75 21.93
C LEU A 10 12.17 30.74 22.92
N LEU A 11 11.79 31.33 24.06
CA LEU A 11 11.32 30.77 25.32
C LEU A 11 10.31 29.62 25.19
N HIS A 12 10.49 28.59 26.01
CA HIS A 12 9.47 27.60 26.32
C HIS A 12 8.29 28.26 27.05
N CYS A 13 7.33 28.80 26.31
CA CYS A 13 6.01 29.09 26.86
C CYS A 13 5.24 27.77 26.98
N GLU A 14 4.86 27.40 28.20
CA GLU A 14 3.88 26.34 28.41
C GLU A 14 2.55 26.72 27.73
N PRO A 15 1.82 25.77 27.12
CA PRO A 15 0.57 26.05 26.44
C PRO A 15 -0.47 26.55 27.46
N ALA A 16 -1.00 27.75 27.24
CA ALA A 16 -1.91 28.42 28.17
C ALA A 16 -3.29 27.74 28.30
N ASN A 17 -3.70 26.91 27.34
CA ASN A 17 -5.03 26.28 27.30
C ASN A 17 -4.90 24.75 27.14
N ILE A 18 -4.78 24.05 28.26
CA ILE A 18 -4.57 22.58 28.31
C ILE A 18 -5.85 21.80 28.00
N ASN A 19 -7.04 22.43 28.09
CA ASN A 19 -8.35 21.80 27.86
C ASN A 19 -9.06 22.37 26.61
N TRP A 20 -8.29 22.80 25.62
CA TRP A 20 -8.81 23.63 24.52
C TRP A 20 -9.87 22.90 23.69
N PHE A 21 -9.72 21.60 23.45
CA PHE A 21 -10.69 20.85 22.66
C PHE A 21 -11.96 20.54 23.46
N GLN A 22 -11.83 20.25 24.75
CA GLN A 22 -12.98 20.09 25.64
C GLN A 22 -13.79 21.41 25.74
N ASN A 23 -13.12 22.56 25.70
CA ASN A 23 -13.77 23.87 25.66
C ASN A 23 -14.56 24.06 24.36
N ILE A 24 -14.04 23.61 23.20
CA ILE A 24 -14.77 23.61 21.93
C ILE A 24 -16.05 22.76 22.05
N LEU A 25 -15.93 21.52 22.54
CA LEU A 25 -17.08 20.63 22.69
C LEU A 25 -18.14 21.22 23.62
N THR A 26 -17.70 21.85 24.71
CA THR A 26 -18.60 22.51 25.67
C THR A 26 -19.31 23.71 25.05
N ALA A 27 -18.58 24.56 24.33
CA ALA A 27 -19.12 25.74 23.66
C ALA A 27 -20.11 25.38 22.54
N LEU A 28 -19.95 24.21 21.91
CA LEU A 28 -20.85 23.69 20.89
C LEU A 28 -21.93 22.76 21.45
N GLU A 29 -21.99 22.56 22.77
CA GLU A 29 -22.93 21.65 23.46
C GLU A 29 -22.86 20.20 22.97
N MET A 30 -21.65 19.72 22.64
CA MET A 30 -21.41 18.41 22.02
C MET A 30 -20.90 17.36 23.01
N ARG A 31 -21.38 16.13 22.80
CA ARG A 31 -20.83 14.90 23.41
C ARG A 31 -20.23 14.03 22.32
N GLN A 32 -19.12 13.36 22.62
CA GLN A 32 -18.40 12.50 21.68
C GLN A 32 -19.04 11.10 21.59
N GLU A 33 -20.26 11.05 21.09
CA GLU A 33 -21.03 9.83 20.87
C GLU A 33 -20.80 9.25 19.45
N ALA A 34 -21.51 8.19 19.08
CA ALA A 34 -21.46 7.65 17.73
C ALA A 34 -21.80 8.74 16.69
N ALA A 35 -21.01 8.82 15.61
CA ALA A 35 -21.13 9.85 14.57
C ALA A 35 -21.06 11.32 15.05
N TRP A 36 -20.49 11.59 16.24
CA TRP A 36 -20.32 12.97 16.74
C TRP A 36 -19.67 13.96 15.75
N PRO A 37 -18.76 13.57 14.83
CA PRO A 37 -18.19 14.52 13.87
C PRO A 37 -19.23 15.13 12.92
N ASP A 38 -20.35 14.45 12.66
CA ASP A 38 -21.47 15.00 11.88
C ASP A 38 -22.11 16.17 12.66
N ASN A 39 -22.48 15.90 13.91
CA ASN A 39 -23.07 16.89 14.81
C ASN A 39 -22.13 18.05 15.09
N PHE A 40 -20.82 17.81 15.23
CA PHE A 40 -19.82 18.84 15.39
C PHE A 40 -19.84 19.85 14.23
N GLY A 41 -19.86 19.36 12.98
CA GLY A 41 -19.91 20.21 11.79
C GLY A 41 -21.20 21.03 11.72
N LYS A 42 -22.36 20.40 12.00
CA LYS A 42 -23.67 21.09 12.05
C LYS A 42 -23.71 22.18 13.12
N SER A 43 -23.31 21.86 14.35
CA SER A 43 -23.32 22.80 15.48
C SER A 43 -22.38 23.96 15.23
N LEU A 44 -21.20 23.71 14.66
CA LEU A 44 -20.25 24.77 14.32
C LEU A 44 -20.83 25.73 13.26
N ARG A 45 -21.39 25.19 12.17
CA ARG A 45 -22.03 25.99 11.12
C ARG A 45 -23.16 26.85 11.69
N GLN A 46 -24.03 26.25 12.51
CA GLN A 46 -25.15 26.96 13.14
C GLN A 46 -24.67 28.06 14.10
N TYR A 47 -23.62 27.80 14.88
CA TYR A 47 -23.03 28.80 15.77
C TYR A 47 -22.54 30.01 14.97
N LEU A 48 -21.73 29.79 13.93
CA LEU A 48 -21.13 30.87 13.12
C LEU A 48 -22.21 31.71 12.43
N GLN A 49 -23.28 31.06 11.93
CA GLN A 49 -24.44 31.75 11.36
C GLN A 49 -25.18 32.61 12.39
N ARG A 50 -25.39 32.11 13.61
CA ARG A 50 -26.05 32.87 14.70
C ARG A 50 -25.25 34.09 15.15
N GLN A 51 -23.92 34.02 15.09
CA GLN A 51 -23.04 35.15 15.39
C GLN A 51 -22.96 36.19 14.26
N GLY A 52 -23.58 35.93 13.10
CA GLY A 52 -23.53 36.83 11.96
C GLY A 52 -22.13 36.95 11.33
N ILE A 53 -21.27 35.94 11.51
CA ILE A 53 -19.94 35.91 10.89
C ILE A 53 -20.14 35.75 9.38
N SER A 54 -19.58 36.70 8.62
CA SER A 54 -19.66 36.66 7.16
C SER A 54 -18.84 35.47 6.62
N PRO A 55 -19.42 34.63 5.74
CA PRO A 55 -18.70 33.47 5.21
C PRO A 55 -17.47 33.87 4.38
N VAL A 56 -16.39 33.12 4.54
CA VAL A 56 -15.14 33.31 3.79
C VAL A 56 -15.27 32.68 2.40
N LYS A 57 -15.17 33.47 1.33
CA LYS A 57 -15.38 32.97 -0.03
C LYS A 57 -14.21 32.10 -0.46
N THR A 58 -14.51 30.86 -0.82
CA THR A 58 -13.49 29.82 -1.01
C THR A 58 -13.64 29.13 -2.34
N LEU A 59 -12.52 28.98 -3.06
CA LEU A 59 -12.42 28.14 -4.25
C LEU A 59 -11.80 26.80 -3.88
N SER A 60 -12.44 25.71 -4.29
CA SER A 60 -11.94 24.36 -4.09
C SER A 60 -11.44 23.75 -5.39
N LEU A 61 -10.19 23.28 -5.34
CA LEU A 61 -9.52 22.66 -6.47
C LEU A 61 -9.27 21.17 -6.16
N PHE A 62 -9.48 20.31 -7.15
CA PHE A 62 -9.32 18.86 -6.99
C PHE A 62 -10.25 18.30 -5.90
N SER A 63 -11.52 18.74 -5.91
CA SER A 63 -12.47 18.51 -4.83
C SER A 63 -12.75 17.03 -4.53
N GLY A 64 -12.56 16.14 -5.51
CA GLY A 64 -12.79 14.72 -5.34
C GLY A 64 -14.21 14.44 -4.88
N GLY A 65 -14.37 13.60 -3.85
CA GLY A 65 -15.68 13.31 -3.26
C GLY A 65 -16.22 14.39 -2.31
N GLY A 66 -15.50 15.50 -2.09
CA GLY A 66 -15.98 16.62 -1.27
C GLY A 66 -15.48 16.67 0.18
N GLY A 67 -14.53 15.81 0.58
CA GLY A 67 -14.15 15.68 2.00
C GLY A 67 -13.58 16.96 2.62
N LEU A 68 -12.72 17.67 1.87
CA LEU A 68 -12.17 18.96 2.32
C LEU A 68 -13.22 20.08 2.19
N ASP A 69 -14.09 20.00 1.20
CA ASP A 69 -15.20 20.95 0.99
C ASP A 69 -16.17 20.95 2.17
N ILE A 70 -16.59 19.75 2.63
CA ILE A 70 -17.43 19.57 3.83
C ILE A 70 -16.77 20.27 5.03
N ALA A 71 -15.47 20.03 5.24
CA ALA A 71 -14.78 20.57 6.39
C ALA A 71 -14.77 22.09 6.45
N PHE A 72 -14.44 22.73 5.32
CA PHE A 72 -14.40 24.19 5.22
C PHE A 72 -15.79 24.79 5.25
N HIS A 73 -16.75 24.18 4.53
CA HIS A 73 -18.14 24.60 4.55
C HIS A 73 -18.75 24.60 5.97
N ASP A 74 -18.50 23.54 6.74
CA ASP A 74 -18.97 23.44 8.13
C ASP A 74 -18.32 24.48 9.06
N SER A 75 -17.17 25.01 8.67
CA SER A 75 -16.33 25.91 9.48
C SER A 75 -16.40 27.36 9.04
N GLY A 76 -17.49 27.79 8.40
CA GLY A 76 -17.73 29.20 8.06
C GLY A 76 -17.15 29.67 6.73
N PHE A 77 -16.73 28.75 5.86
CA PHE A 77 -16.31 29.08 4.50
C PHE A 77 -17.45 28.84 3.52
N GLN A 78 -17.66 29.75 2.58
CA GLN A 78 -18.58 29.56 1.48
C GLN A 78 -17.81 29.00 0.28
N ILE A 79 -18.05 27.74 -0.06
CA ILE A 79 -17.45 27.12 -1.24
C ILE A 79 -18.17 27.66 -2.48
N LEU A 80 -17.48 28.47 -3.29
CA LEU A 80 -18.05 29.08 -4.48
C LEU A 80 -18.08 28.08 -5.64
N GLN A 81 -16.92 27.50 -5.94
CA GLN A 81 -16.72 26.56 -7.04
C GLN A 81 -15.89 25.36 -6.57
N MET A 82 -16.23 24.19 -7.09
CA MET A 82 -15.56 22.92 -6.83
C MET A 82 -15.08 22.31 -8.14
N VAL A 83 -13.79 22.47 -8.44
CA VAL A 83 -13.20 22.01 -9.70
C VAL A 83 -12.76 20.55 -9.56
N GLU A 84 -13.37 19.67 -10.36
CA GLU A 84 -13.07 18.24 -10.34
C GLU A 84 -13.11 17.66 -11.76
N LEU A 85 -12.16 16.77 -12.06
CA LEU A 85 -11.99 16.19 -13.39
C LEU A 85 -12.92 14.99 -13.63
N LYS A 86 -13.22 14.22 -12.58
CA LYS A 86 -13.96 12.97 -12.69
C LYS A 86 -15.46 13.22 -12.61
N ASP A 87 -16.13 13.00 -13.73
CA ASP A 87 -17.59 13.08 -13.88
C ASP A 87 -18.36 12.35 -12.77
N LYS A 88 -17.96 11.11 -12.46
CA LYS A 88 -18.53 10.31 -11.34
C LYS A 88 -18.43 10.97 -9.96
N TYR A 89 -17.47 11.87 -9.75
CA TYR A 89 -17.33 12.63 -8.50
C TYR A 89 -18.17 13.92 -8.57
N ILE A 90 -18.23 14.56 -9.75
CA ILE A 90 -19.10 15.70 -10.01
C ILE A 90 -20.56 15.35 -9.71
N GLU A 91 -21.06 14.17 -10.10
CA GLU A 91 -22.42 13.72 -9.75
C GLU A 91 -22.68 13.75 -8.22
N THR A 92 -21.67 13.37 -7.43
CA THR A 92 -21.73 13.43 -5.96
C THR A 92 -21.77 14.88 -5.47
N LEU A 93 -20.90 15.73 -6.00
CA LEU A 93 -20.84 17.14 -5.63
C LEU A 93 -22.13 17.89 -6.00
N GLU A 94 -22.66 17.67 -7.21
CA GLU A 94 -23.94 18.23 -7.68
C GLU A 94 -25.10 17.81 -6.80
N LYS A 95 -25.15 16.53 -6.41
CA LYS A 95 -26.22 16.05 -5.53
C LYS A 95 -26.21 16.75 -4.18
N ASN A 96 -25.03 17.00 -3.63
CA ASN A 96 -24.87 17.67 -2.34
C ASN A 96 -24.90 19.20 -2.42
N SER A 97 -24.87 19.79 -3.61
CA SER A 97 -24.92 21.25 -3.82
C SER A 97 -26.34 21.82 -3.97
N LYS A 98 -27.35 20.95 -4.06
CA LYS A 98 -28.77 21.34 -4.18
C LYS A 98 -29.28 22.01 -2.89
N SER A 99 -30.40 22.73 -3.00
CA SER A 99 -31.00 23.37 -1.83
C SER A 99 -31.39 22.35 -0.76
N GLY A 100 -31.12 22.67 0.51
CA GLY A 100 -31.32 21.78 1.65
C GLY A 100 -30.31 20.63 1.75
N LYS A 101 -29.24 20.62 0.93
CA LYS A 101 -28.16 19.62 0.99
C LYS A 101 -26.89 20.21 1.59
N TRP A 102 -25.93 19.33 1.87
CA TRP A 102 -24.81 19.66 2.74
C TRP A 102 -23.95 20.82 2.22
N LEU A 103 -23.69 20.87 0.91
CA LEU A 103 -22.86 21.88 0.24
C LEU A 103 -23.72 22.89 -0.54
N GLU A 104 -24.93 23.17 -0.07
CA GLU A 104 -25.86 24.10 -0.71
C GLU A 104 -25.19 25.43 -1.10
N GLY A 105 -25.40 25.84 -2.36
CA GLY A 105 -24.86 27.09 -2.90
C GLY A 105 -23.48 26.97 -3.53
N SER A 106 -22.86 25.79 -3.47
CA SER A 106 -21.60 25.51 -4.16
C SER A 106 -21.84 25.15 -5.63
N GLN A 107 -20.91 25.50 -6.52
CA GLN A 107 -21.00 25.17 -7.95
C GLN A 107 -19.92 24.14 -8.35
N PRO A 108 -20.28 22.86 -8.58
CA PRO A 108 -19.37 21.89 -9.18
C PRO A 108 -19.01 22.28 -10.62
N ILE A 109 -17.74 22.09 -11.00
CA ILE A 109 -17.22 22.34 -12.35
C ILE A 109 -16.45 21.10 -12.81
N CYS A 110 -17.02 20.37 -13.78
CA CYS A 110 -16.40 19.21 -14.40
C CYS A 110 -15.35 19.65 -15.43
N MET A 111 -14.10 19.79 -15.00
CA MET A 111 -13.03 20.27 -15.87
C MET A 111 -11.65 19.82 -15.40
N ASP A 112 -10.75 19.56 -16.35
CA ASP A 112 -9.33 19.44 -16.03
C ASP A 112 -8.79 20.80 -15.58
N ILE A 113 -8.05 20.81 -14.48
CA ILE A 113 -7.50 22.04 -13.90
C ILE A 113 -6.64 22.82 -14.91
N ILE A 114 -5.99 22.13 -15.85
CA ILE A 114 -5.16 22.74 -16.90
C ILE A 114 -5.95 23.65 -17.83
N HIS A 115 -7.26 23.38 -17.97
CA HIS A 115 -8.19 24.13 -18.83
C HIS A 115 -9.07 25.08 -18.03
N TYR A 116 -9.11 24.91 -16.70
CA TYR A 116 -9.83 25.80 -15.82
C TYR A 116 -9.07 27.12 -15.63
N SER A 117 -9.73 28.22 -15.96
CA SER A 117 -9.29 29.58 -15.65
C SER A 117 -10.43 30.29 -14.95
N PRO A 118 -10.28 30.66 -13.68
CA PRO A 118 -11.31 31.45 -13.00
C PRO A 118 -11.37 32.85 -13.60
N ASP A 119 -12.53 33.48 -13.49
CA ASP A 119 -12.69 34.91 -13.78
C ASP A 119 -11.79 35.71 -12.81
N PRO A 120 -10.88 36.59 -13.29
CA PRO A 120 -10.08 37.44 -12.43
C PRO A 120 -10.90 38.32 -11.47
N ASP A 121 -12.16 38.64 -11.81
CA ASP A 121 -13.07 39.40 -10.97
C ASP A 121 -13.80 38.54 -9.92
N LEU A 122 -13.66 37.21 -9.98
CA LEU A 122 -14.19 36.29 -8.97
C LEU A 122 -13.51 36.58 -7.62
N LYS A 123 -14.28 37.12 -6.67
CA LYS A 123 -13.79 37.42 -5.33
C LYS A 123 -13.63 36.13 -4.52
N VAL A 124 -12.38 35.72 -4.36
CA VAL A 124 -11.97 34.55 -3.57
C VAL A 124 -11.03 35.00 -2.46
N ASP A 125 -11.41 34.72 -1.23
CA ASP A 125 -10.64 35.06 -0.03
C ASP A 125 -9.63 33.96 0.31
N PHE A 126 -9.99 32.70 0.03
CA PHE A 126 -9.17 31.53 0.37
C PHE A 126 -9.26 30.43 -0.71
N ILE A 127 -8.20 29.64 -0.88
CA ILE A 127 -8.21 28.49 -1.80
C ILE A 127 -7.86 27.21 -1.06
N ILE A 128 -8.56 26.12 -1.37
CA ILE A 128 -8.29 24.78 -0.82
C ILE A 128 -8.08 23.77 -1.94
N GLY A 129 -7.27 22.74 -1.71
CA GLY A 129 -7.20 21.61 -2.65
C GLY A 129 -6.07 20.63 -2.39
N GLY A 130 -6.18 19.45 -2.99
CA GLY A 130 -5.20 18.36 -2.85
C GLY A 130 -4.76 17.78 -4.20
N PRO A 131 -3.79 18.39 -4.89
CA PRO A 131 -3.38 17.93 -6.22
C PRO A 131 -2.82 16.50 -6.16
N PRO A 132 -3.22 15.60 -7.08
CA PRO A 132 -2.83 14.20 -7.01
C PRO A 132 -1.33 14.02 -7.25
N CYS A 133 -0.69 13.20 -6.40
CA CYS A 133 0.76 13.08 -6.31
C CYS A 133 1.22 11.61 -6.45
N GLN A 134 0.65 10.91 -7.45
CA GLN A 134 0.69 9.44 -7.56
C GLN A 134 2.12 8.87 -7.69
N THR A 135 3.02 9.58 -8.37
CA THR A 135 4.43 9.20 -8.57
C THR A 135 5.25 9.14 -7.29
N PHE A 136 4.81 9.79 -6.22
CA PHE A 136 5.56 9.94 -4.96
C PHE A 136 5.02 9.05 -3.81
N SER A 137 3.96 8.29 -4.06
CA SER A 137 3.34 7.40 -3.07
C SER A 137 4.16 6.12 -2.82
N ALA A 138 3.98 5.48 -1.65
CA ALA A 138 4.62 4.19 -1.37
C ALA A 138 4.19 3.07 -2.33
N ALA A 139 2.96 3.14 -2.85
CA ALA A 139 2.46 2.23 -3.87
C ALA A 139 3.13 2.50 -5.23
N GLY A 140 3.23 3.77 -5.65
CA GLY A 140 3.96 4.18 -6.86
C GLY A 140 5.43 3.75 -6.85
N ARG A 141 6.10 3.91 -5.71
CA ARG A 141 7.49 3.42 -5.50
C ARG A 141 7.65 1.93 -5.78
N ARG A 142 6.67 1.10 -5.37
CA ARG A 142 6.72 -0.36 -5.58
C ARG A 142 6.26 -0.77 -6.98
N ALA A 143 5.33 -0.04 -7.58
CA ALA A 143 4.79 -0.38 -8.89
C ALA A 143 5.78 -0.13 -10.03
N ALA A 144 6.59 0.94 -9.97
CA ALA A 144 7.45 1.35 -11.09
C ALA A 144 8.73 2.13 -10.73
N GLY A 145 9.07 2.30 -9.44
CA GLY A 145 10.09 3.27 -9.02
C GLY A 145 9.58 4.73 -9.08
N VAL A 146 10.27 5.68 -8.43
CA VAL A 146 9.86 7.10 -8.43
C VAL A 146 10.24 7.72 -9.78
N MET A 147 9.30 7.87 -10.71
CA MET A 147 9.55 8.58 -11.97
C MET A 147 9.62 10.12 -11.81
N GLY A 148 9.38 10.64 -10.61
CA GLY A 148 9.59 12.06 -10.28
C GLY A 148 8.67 13.01 -11.04
N THR A 149 9.24 14.13 -11.52
CA THR A 149 8.58 15.28 -12.19
C THR A 149 8.46 15.13 -13.71
N ALA A 150 8.85 13.99 -14.27
CA ALA A 150 8.76 13.72 -15.71
C ALA A 150 7.34 13.32 -16.15
N ASP A 151 6.47 12.91 -15.22
CA ASP A 151 5.04 12.66 -15.45
C ASP A 151 4.26 13.99 -15.36
N THR A 152 3.33 14.24 -16.28
CA THR A 152 2.44 15.41 -16.30
C THR A 152 1.65 15.55 -14.99
N ARG A 153 1.34 14.42 -14.32
CA ARG A 153 0.67 14.41 -13.00
C ARG A 153 1.54 14.97 -11.88
N GLY A 154 2.86 14.94 -12.01
CA GLY A 154 3.81 15.50 -11.04
C GLY A 154 3.87 17.04 -11.06
N ARG A 155 3.24 17.69 -12.04
CA ARG A 155 3.24 19.15 -12.23
C ARG A 155 1.92 19.83 -11.89
N LEU A 156 0.91 19.10 -11.43
CA LEU A 156 -0.40 19.69 -11.11
C LEU A 156 -0.37 20.72 -9.97
N PHE A 157 0.70 20.76 -9.17
CA PHE A 157 0.91 21.85 -8.21
C PHE A 157 1.20 23.19 -8.92
N GLU A 158 1.77 23.18 -10.12
CA GLU A 158 2.03 24.39 -10.93
C GLU A 158 0.70 25.02 -11.38
N GLU A 159 -0.32 24.21 -11.67
CA GLU A 159 -1.67 24.69 -11.99
C GLU A 159 -2.37 25.32 -10.77
N TYR A 160 -2.14 24.75 -9.58
CA TYR A 160 -2.57 25.39 -8.32
C TYR A 160 -1.89 26.77 -8.17
N VAL A 161 -0.58 26.85 -8.41
CA VAL A 161 0.19 28.11 -8.36
C VAL A 161 -0.28 29.10 -9.43
N ARG A 162 -0.62 28.66 -10.64
CA ARG A 162 -1.20 29.50 -11.70
C ARG A 162 -2.50 30.16 -11.23
N ILE A 163 -3.39 29.40 -10.59
CA ILE A 163 -4.66 29.92 -10.08
C ILE A 163 -4.44 30.90 -8.93
N LEU A 164 -3.50 30.62 -8.02
CA LEU A 164 -3.08 31.59 -6.99
C LEU A 164 -2.58 32.89 -7.62
N ASN A 165 -1.83 32.81 -8.72
CA ASN A 165 -1.32 33.99 -9.41
C ASN A 165 -2.45 34.86 -10.00
N ILE A 166 -3.53 34.25 -10.48
CA ILE A 166 -4.69 34.93 -11.06
C ILE A 166 -5.54 35.59 -9.97
N LEU A 167 -5.94 34.81 -8.95
CA LEU A 167 -6.96 35.23 -7.98
C LEU A 167 -6.37 35.93 -6.75
N GLN A 168 -5.10 35.70 -6.45
CA GLN A 168 -4.37 36.41 -5.40
C GLN A 168 -5.10 36.37 -4.02
N PRO A 169 -5.64 35.22 -3.54
CA PRO A 169 -6.37 35.12 -2.28
C PRO A 169 -5.49 35.49 -1.06
N GLN A 170 -6.11 35.71 0.11
CA GLN A 170 -5.37 36.01 1.34
C GLN A 170 -4.46 34.84 1.77
N GLY A 171 -4.96 33.61 1.57
CA GLY A 171 -4.20 32.40 1.83
C GLY A 171 -4.73 31.18 1.10
N PHE A 172 -4.07 30.05 1.31
CA PHE A 172 -4.52 28.77 0.79
C PHE A 172 -4.17 27.60 1.71
N LEU A 173 -4.89 26.50 1.57
CA LEU A 173 -4.55 25.19 2.13
C LEU A 173 -4.32 24.18 1.01
N PHE A 174 -3.14 23.57 1.01
CA PHE A 174 -2.72 22.53 0.10
C PHE A 174 -2.50 21.24 0.87
N GLU A 175 -3.24 20.18 0.52
CA GLU A 175 -3.11 18.85 1.08
C GLU A 175 -2.29 17.94 0.15
N ASN A 176 -1.46 17.07 0.73
CA ASN A 176 -0.79 16.02 -0.04
C ASN A 176 -0.32 14.82 0.78
N VAL A 177 0.16 13.78 0.10
CA VAL A 177 0.83 12.63 0.71
C VAL A 177 2.19 13.02 1.29
N TYR A 178 2.53 12.47 2.46
CA TYR A 178 3.79 12.78 3.16
C TYR A 178 5.07 12.49 2.34
N GLY A 179 4.98 11.59 1.36
CA GLY A 179 6.12 11.06 0.59
C GLY A 179 6.83 12.11 -0.27
N ILE A 180 6.19 13.26 -0.53
CA ILE A 180 6.73 14.34 -1.36
C ILE A 180 7.98 14.99 -0.74
N THR A 181 8.09 15.01 0.59
CA THR A 181 9.20 15.65 1.31
C THR A 181 10.53 14.89 1.20
N GLY A 182 10.49 13.59 0.89
CA GLY A 182 11.69 12.74 0.75
C GLY A 182 12.01 12.34 -0.70
N ALA A 183 11.20 12.74 -1.67
CA ALA A 183 11.37 12.38 -3.07
C ALA A 183 12.53 13.15 -3.72
N ASN A 184 13.24 12.52 -4.67
CA ASN A 184 14.36 13.13 -5.41
C ASN A 184 15.40 13.84 -4.53
N LYS A 185 15.72 13.27 -3.35
CA LYS A 185 16.64 13.87 -2.36
C LYS A 185 16.24 15.29 -1.90
N GLY A 186 14.95 15.64 -1.98
CA GLY A 186 14.42 16.94 -1.55
C GLY A 186 14.21 17.97 -2.67
N ALA A 187 14.65 17.70 -3.91
CA ALA A 187 14.54 18.66 -5.01
C ALA A 187 13.07 19.01 -5.37
N ALA A 188 12.16 18.03 -5.34
CA ALA A 188 10.74 18.27 -5.59
C ALA A 188 10.12 19.17 -4.53
N TRP A 189 10.55 19.04 -3.26
CA TRP A 189 10.09 19.87 -2.18
C TRP A 189 10.56 21.32 -2.34
N GLN A 190 11.85 21.51 -2.67
CA GLN A 190 12.40 22.85 -2.94
C GLN A 190 11.66 23.55 -4.09
N ALA A 191 11.37 22.84 -5.18
CA ALA A 191 10.63 23.39 -6.32
C ALA A 191 9.23 23.89 -5.90
N ILE A 192 8.52 23.14 -5.05
CA ILE A 192 7.22 23.54 -4.52
C ILE A 192 7.34 24.81 -3.66
N GLN A 193 8.34 24.87 -2.78
CA GLN A 193 8.59 26.06 -1.95
C GLN A 193 8.87 27.29 -2.82
N SER A 194 9.75 27.15 -3.81
CA SER A 194 10.08 28.24 -4.75
C SER A 194 8.88 28.67 -5.59
N ALA A 195 8.03 27.74 -6.04
CA ALA A 195 6.87 28.06 -6.87
C ALA A 195 5.82 28.90 -6.09
N PHE A 196 5.52 28.54 -4.84
CA PHE A 196 4.61 29.34 -4.01
C PHE A 196 5.21 30.69 -3.62
N GLN A 197 6.51 30.74 -3.33
CA GLN A 197 7.19 32.00 -3.04
C GLN A 197 7.20 32.94 -4.24
N ALA A 198 7.35 32.42 -5.46
CA ALA A 198 7.35 33.20 -6.70
C ALA A 198 6.02 33.93 -6.96
N VAL A 199 4.90 33.40 -6.45
CA VAL A 199 3.58 34.05 -6.51
C VAL A 199 3.23 34.82 -5.23
N GLY A 200 4.20 35.03 -4.34
CA GLY A 200 4.09 35.93 -3.18
C GLY A 200 3.59 35.29 -1.88
N TYR A 201 3.64 33.97 -1.74
CA TYR A 201 3.18 33.28 -0.52
C TYR A 201 4.33 32.67 0.28
N ASN A 202 4.34 32.93 1.58
CA ASN A 202 5.12 32.18 2.55
C ASN A 202 4.33 30.94 2.98
N ILE A 203 5.01 29.79 3.06
CA ILE A 203 4.34 28.52 3.36
C ILE A 203 4.76 27.93 4.71
N TYR A 204 3.77 27.41 5.43
CA TYR A 204 3.88 26.75 6.72
C TYR A 204 3.37 25.33 6.57
N PHE A 205 4.11 24.33 7.08
CA PHE A 205 3.73 22.94 6.83
C PHE A 205 3.94 21.99 8.01
N ARG A 206 3.07 20.98 8.07
CA ARG A 206 3.11 19.87 9.04
C ARG A 206 2.63 18.57 8.42
N ILE A 207 3.18 17.47 8.93
CA ILE A 207 2.62 16.14 8.72
C ILE A 207 1.75 15.83 9.93
N LEU A 208 0.46 15.59 9.69
CA LEU A 208 -0.53 15.30 10.72
C LEU A 208 -1.09 13.90 10.52
N ASP A 209 -1.37 13.19 11.60
CA ASP A 209 -2.15 11.95 11.58
C ASP A 209 -3.61 12.27 11.92
N ALA A 210 -4.55 11.93 11.05
CA ALA A 210 -5.97 12.17 11.26
C ALA A 210 -6.50 11.59 12.59
N ALA A 211 -5.92 10.49 13.08
CA ALA A 211 -6.28 9.89 14.37
C ALA A 211 -6.07 10.86 15.55
N ASP A 212 -5.03 11.68 15.50
CA ASP A 212 -4.71 12.68 16.52
C ASP A 212 -5.72 13.86 16.52
N TYR A 213 -6.67 13.89 15.56
CA TYR A 213 -7.67 14.94 15.39
C TYR A 213 -9.13 14.41 15.43
N GLY A 214 -9.36 13.25 16.06
CA GLY A 214 -10.70 12.70 16.26
C GLY A 214 -11.29 11.95 15.05
N VAL A 215 -10.44 11.58 14.10
CA VAL A 215 -10.82 10.66 13.01
C VAL A 215 -10.51 9.24 13.46
N PRO A 216 -11.41 8.26 13.33
CA PRO A 216 -11.16 6.87 13.75
C PRO A 216 -10.29 6.12 12.72
N GLN A 217 -9.27 6.80 12.17
CA GLN A 217 -8.36 6.28 11.17
C GLN A 217 -6.96 6.90 11.29
N HIS A 218 -5.94 6.05 11.31
CA HIS A 218 -4.55 6.47 11.11
C HIS A 218 -4.31 6.84 9.63
N ARG A 219 -4.16 8.13 9.35
CA ARG A 219 -3.96 8.69 8.00
C ARG A 219 -3.03 9.89 8.07
N GLU A 220 -1.74 9.63 7.80
CA GLU A 220 -0.72 10.68 7.71
C GLU A 220 -0.86 11.47 6.40
N ARG A 221 -0.94 12.80 6.51
CA ARG A 221 -0.96 13.76 5.39
C ARG A 221 -0.11 14.99 5.66
N LEU A 222 0.50 15.50 4.61
CA LEU A 222 1.17 16.79 4.60
C LEU A 222 0.13 17.86 4.35
N PHE A 223 0.09 18.86 5.23
CA PHE A 223 -0.69 20.08 5.03
C PHE A 223 0.26 21.24 4.91
N ILE A 224 0.00 22.10 3.93
CA ILE A 224 0.71 23.35 3.70
C ILE A 224 -0.32 24.47 3.73
N VAL A 225 -0.10 25.45 4.60
CA VAL A 225 -0.86 26.70 4.63
C VAL A 225 0.03 27.79 4.09
N GLY A 226 -0.40 28.44 3.01
CA GLY A 226 0.33 29.55 2.41
C GLY A 226 -0.37 30.87 2.68
N LEU A 227 0.41 31.88 3.09
CA LEU A 227 -0.07 33.23 3.41
C LEU A 227 0.76 34.29 2.70
N LYS A 228 0.13 35.38 2.26
CA LYS A 228 0.88 36.53 1.74
C LYS A 228 1.67 37.25 2.83
N GLN A 229 1.06 37.40 4.00
CA GLN A 229 1.63 38.08 5.16
C GLN A 229 1.25 37.34 6.45
N GLY A 230 2.01 37.59 7.51
CA GLY A 230 1.79 36.96 8.81
C GLY A 230 2.41 35.58 8.94
N ARG A 231 2.04 34.90 10.03
CA ARG A 231 2.57 33.61 10.46
C ARG A 231 1.41 32.68 10.80
N TYR A 232 1.62 31.38 10.55
CA TYR A 232 0.62 30.36 10.85
C TYR A 232 1.20 29.25 11.72
N LEU A 233 0.48 28.89 12.77
CA LEU A 233 0.75 27.72 13.58
C LEU A 233 -0.37 26.70 13.44
N PHE A 234 0.00 25.42 13.38
CA PHE A 234 -0.97 24.33 13.32
C PHE A 234 -1.56 24.06 14.70
N PRO A 235 -2.83 23.65 14.82
CA PRO A 235 -3.45 23.35 16.11
C PRO A 235 -2.83 22.09 16.73
N TYR A 236 -2.77 22.06 18.06
CA TYR A 236 -2.43 20.83 18.80
C TYR A 236 -3.37 19.68 18.41
N PRO A 237 -2.92 18.42 18.52
CA PRO A 237 -3.82 17.28 18.49
C PRO A 237 -4.99 17.45 19.46
N THR A 238 -6.19 17.04 19.02
CA THR A 238 -7.37 16.99 19.89
C THR A 238 -7.44 15.67 20.64
N HIS A 239 -6.90 14.59 20.06
CA HIS A 239 -6.96 13.22 20.59
C HIS A 239 -5.56 12.58 20.67
N GLY A 240 -5.46 11.53 21.48
CA GLY A 240 -4.26 10.72 21.61
C GLY A 240 -3.19 11.33 22.51
N LEU A 241 -2.02 10.68 22.54
CA LEU A 241 -0.96 10.99 23.50
C LEU A 241 -0.29 12.36 23.31
N ASP A 242 -0.41 12.95 22.12
CA ASP A 242 0.13 14.29 21.83
C ASP A 242 -0.91 15.40 22.08
N SER A 243 -2.16 15.05 22.42
CA SER A 243 -3.20 16.00 22.82
C SER A 243 -2.89 16.56 24.21
N LEU A 244 -3.14 17.85 24.40
CA LEU A 244 -3.01 18.52 25.69
C LEU A 244 -4.08 18.04 26.68
N ASP A 245 -5.29 17.83 26.17
CA ASP A 245 -6.46 17.37 26.92
C ASP A 245 -6.39 15.85 27.21
N HIS A 246 -5.40 15.13 26.66
CA HIS A 246 -5.24 13.67 26.75
C HIS A 246 -6.50 12.85 26.40
N GLN A 247 -7.38 13.41 25.55
CA GLN A 247 -8.57 12.72 25.07
C GLN A 247 -8.18 11.39 24.39
N PRO A 248 -8.89 10.28 24.70
CA PRO A 248 -8.61 8.99 24.06
C PRO A 248 -8.87 9.07 22.55
N TYR A 249 -8.31 8.14 21.78
CA TYR A 249 -8.62 8.05 20.36
C TYR A 249 -10.08 7.65 20.14
N TYR A 250 -10.72 8.25 19.12
CA TYR A 250 -12.04 7.82 18.68
C TYR A 250 -11.93 6.46 17.98
N SER A 251 -12.56 5.44 18.55
CA SER A 251 -12.36 4.06 18.12
C SER A 251 -13.17 3.70 16.87
N ALA A 252 -12.76 2.64 16.17
CA ALA A 252 -13.49 2.16 15.01
C ALA A 252 -14.89 1.66 15.37
N ALA A 253 -15.06 1.02 16.54
CA ALA A 253 -16.34 0.50 17.00
C ALA A 253 -17.36 1.61 17.29
N GLU A 254 -16.97 2.63 18.05
CA GLU A 254 -17.82 3.79 18.35
C GLU A 254 -18.22 4.53 17.06
N ALA A 255 -17.27 4.69 16.12
CA ALA A 255 -17.54 5.37 14.87
C ALA A 255 -18.63 4.69 14.03
N VAL A 256 -18.61 3.35 13.94
CA VAL A 256 -19.52 2.60 13.08
C VAL A 256 -20.84 2.20 13.75
N GLU A 257 -21.00 2.50 15.04
CA GLU A 257 -22.17 2.10 15.82
C GLU A 257 -23.47 2.70 15.27
N GLY A 258 -24.40 1.84 14.84
CA GLY A 258 -25.68 2.28 14.26
C GLY A 258 -25.58 2.77 12.81
N ALA A 259 -24.44 2.63 12.15
CA ALA A 259 -24.32 2.91 10.72
C ALA A 259 -25.17 1.92 9.89
N ALA A 260 -25.71 2.38 8.75
CA ALA A 260 -26.46 1.52 7.86
C ALA A 260 -25.58 0.39 7.27
N ILE A 261 -26.15 -0.80 7.17
CA ILE A 261 -25.46 -2.03 6.72
C ILE A 261 -26.17 -2.71 5.53
N SER A 262 -26.92 -1.94 4.74
CA SER A 262 -27.75 -2.47 3.65
C SER A 262 -26.96 -3.05 2.47
N ASP A 263 -25.70 -2.64 2.27
CA ASP A 263 -24.81 -3.06 1.18
C ASP A 263 -23.77 -4.11 1.61
N LEU A 264 -24.03 -4.88 2.67
CA LEU A 264 -23.09 -5.87 3.17
C LEU A 264 -22.95 -7.07 2.23
N GLU A 265 -21.71 -7.36 1.86
CA GLU A 265 -21.28 -8.66 1.33
C GLU A 265 -20.80 -9.55 2.48
N LEU A 266 -21.33 -10.78 2.55
CA LEU A 266 -20.89 -11.78 3.53
C LEU A 266 -19.60 -12.45 3.07
N GLY A 267 -18.58 -12.42 3.95
CA GLY A 267 -17.29 -13.06 3.72
C GLY A 267 -16.45 -12.40 2.62
N LEU A 268 -15.25 -12.95 2.40
CA LEU A 268 -14.28 -12.42 1.43
C LEU A 268 -14.16 -13.26 0.15
N GLY A 269 -14.60 -14.52 0.17
CA GLY A 269 -14.45 -15.47 -0.94
C GLY A 269 -13.03 -15.62 -1.49
N GLY A 270 -12.90 -16.38 -2.58
CA GLY A 270 -11.64 -16.57 -3.30
C GLY A 270 -10.53 -17.26 -2.50
N ARG A 271 -9.32 -17.27 -3.07
CA ARG A 271 -8.16 -18.03 -2.59
C ARG A 271 -7.76 -17.77 -1.14
N PHE A 272 -7.88 -16.53 -0.64
CA PHE A 272 -7.40 -16.17 0.70
C PHE A 272 -8.51 -15.71 1.65
N GLY A 273 -9.78 -15.80 1.26
CA GLY A 273 -10.87 -15.26 2.06
C GLY A 273 -11.04 -15.96 3.41
N TYR A 274 -10.91 -17.28 3.43
CA TYR A 274 -11.03 -18.10 4.65
C TYR A 274 -9.98 -17.75 5.71
N LEU A 275 -8.83 -17.21 5.30
CA LEU A 275 -7.76 -16.81 6.22
C LEU A 275 -8.15 -15.61 7.07
N LEU A 276 -9.15 -14.81 6.66
CA LEU A 276 -9.58 -13.67 7.46
C LEU A 276 -10.08 -14.12 8.83
N ASP A 277 -10.76 -15.26 8.91
CA ASP A 277 -11.46 -15.68 10.13
C ASP A 277 -10.51 -15.84 11.33
N ASP A 278 -9.33 -16.42 11.11
CA ASP A 278 -8.37 -16.66 12.19
C ASP A 278 -7.43 -15.47 12.48
N ILE A 279 -7.41 -14.44 11.63
CA ILE A 279 -6.59 -13.24 11.89
C ILE A 279 -7.19 -12.48 13.09
N PRO A 280 -6.48 -12.22 14.19
CA PRO A 280 -7.04 -11.45 15.29
C PRO A 280 -7.20 -9.96 14.91
N PRO A 281 -8.17 -9.24 15.50
CA PRO A 281 -8.35 -7.80 15.27
C PRO A 281 -7.06 -6.99 15.46
N GLY A 282 -6.80 -6.07 14.53
CA GLY A 282 -5.59 -5.24 14.46
C GLY A 282 -4.44 -5.84 13.63
N LEU A 283 -4.51 -7.14 13.31
CA LEU A 283 -3.52 -7.82 12.48
C LEU A 283 -3.95 -7.92 11.01
N ASN A 284 -3.06 -8.48 10.20
CA ASN A 284 -3.24 -8.68 8.77
C ASN A 284 -2.62 -10.04 8.38
N TYR A 285 -2.40 -10.26 7.08
CA TYR A 285 -1.76 -11.46 6.56
C TYR A 285 -0.47 -11.88 7.27
N SER A 286 0.28 -10.94 7.86
CA SER A 286 1.53 -11.22 8.56
C SER A 286 1.32 -12.17 9.74
N PHE A 287 0.09 -12.26 10.26
CA PHE A 287 -0.30 -13.26 11.26
C PHE A 287 0.14 -14.68 10.84
N TYR A 288 0.05 -15.04 9.56
CA TYR A 288 0.45 -16.34 9.03
C TYR A 288 1.93 -16.40 8.60
N THR A 289 2.81 -15.59 9.18
CA THR A 289 4.24 -15.61 8.88
C THR A 289 5.02 -16.25 10.03
N LYS A 290 6.15 -16.89 9.71
CA LYS A 290 7.09 -17.43 10.71
C LYS A 290 7.55 -16.34 11.69
N LYS A 291 7.70 -15.11 11.21
CA LYS A 291 8.10 -13.95 12.03
C LYS A 291 7.11 -13.62 13.15
N MET A 292 5.81 -13.92 12.97
CA MET A 292 4.78 -13.76 13.98
C MET A 292 4.57 -15.04 14.83
N GLY A 293 5.41 -16.06 14.63
CA GLY A 293 5.34 -17.32 15.36
C GLY A 293 4.36 -18.35 14.78
N TYR A 294 3.80 -18.12 13.59
CA TYR A 294 2.86 -19.06 12.99
C TYR A 294 3.59 -20.34 12.55
N PRO A 295 3.16 -21.53 12.99
CA PRO A 295 3.93 -22.77 12.86
C PRO A 295 3.96 -23.34 11.44
N GLN A 296 2.90 -23.11 10.65
CA GLN A 296 2.82 -23.48 9.23
C GLN A 296 2.65 -22.21 8.38
N PRO A 297 3.72 -21.42 8.18
CA PRO A 297 3.62 -20.11 7.55
C PRO A 297 3.00 -20.17 6.14
N ILE A 298 2.00 -19.31 5.90
CA ILE A 298 1.28 -19.16 4.61
C ILE A 298 1.84 -17.99 3.78
N PHE A 299 2.54 -17.07 4.42
CA PHE A 299 3.18 -15.95 3.74
C PHE A 299 4.61 -15.74 4.24
N SER A 300 5.51 -15.33 3.34
CA SER A 300 6.82 -14.80 3.73
C SER A 300 6.67 -13.41 4.37
N TRP A 301 7.60 -13.06 5.26
CA TRP A 301 7.60 -11.76 5.90
C TRP A 301 7.70 -10.64 4.86
N ARG A 302 6.80 -9.65 4.93
CA ARG A 302 6.71 -8.51 3.98
C ARG A 302 6.35 -8.88 2.52
N ALA A 303 5.87 -10.09 2.26
CA ALA A 303 5.45 -10.52 0.91
C ALA A 303 4.24 -9.76 0.34
N LYS A 304 3.36 -9.24 1.21
CA LYS A 304 2.18 -8.45 0.83
C LYS A 304 2.20 -7.06 1.49
N PHE A 305 1.34 -6.16 1.00
CA PHE A 305 1.14 -4.87 1.65
C PHE A 305 0.45 -5.04 3.02
N SER A 306 0.67 -4.09 3.93
CA SER A 306 0.15 -4.14 5.30
C SER A 306 -1.38 -4.08 5.40
N ASP A 307 -2.06 -3.71 4.33
CA ASP A 307 -3.53 -3.69 4.20
C ASP A 307 -4.10 -5.01 3.65
N PHE A 308 -3.26 -5.96 3.21
CA PHE A 308 -3.70 -7.26 2.72
C PHE A 308 -4.24 -8.11 3.89
N LEU A 309 -5.51 -8.52 3.82
CA LEU A 309 -6.26 -9.19 4.89
C LEU A 309 -6.23 -8.45 6.23
N TYR A 310 -6.11 -7.12 6.21
CA TYR A 310 -6.10 -6.33 7.44
C TYR A 310 -7.48 -6.33 8.10
N LYS A 311 -7.58 -6.95 9.29
CA LYS A 311 -8.76 -6.94 10.14
C LYS A 311 -8.68 -5.76 11.11
N ALA A 312 -9.65 -4.86 11.04
CA ALA A 312 -9.77 -3.71 11.92
C ALA A 312 -9.87 -4.16 13.38
N ASP A 313 -9.31 -3.37 14.27
CA ASP A 313 -9.42 -3.52 15.71
C ASP A 313 -10.57 -2.65 16.20
N PRO A 314 -11.60 -3.18 16.90
CA PRO A 314 -12.73 -2.37 17.35
C PRO A 314 -12.31 -1.21 18.26
N ASP A 315 -11.29 -1.43 19.09
CA ASP A 315 -10.92 -0.51 20.18
C ASP A 315 -9.90 0.57 19.76
N THR A 316 -9.51 0.61 18.47
CA THR A 316 -8.52 1.58 17.98
C THR A 316 -8.92 2.14 16.62
N PRO A 317 -8.34 3.27 16.19
CA PRO A 317 -8.50 3.77 14.84
C PRO A 317 -8.07 2.74 13.78
N VAL A 318 -8.82 2.65 12.67
CA VAL A 318 -8.43 1.76 11.57
C VAL A 318 -7.18 2.27 10.84
N ARG A 319 -6.48 1.40 10.10
CA ARG A 319 -5.48 1.86 9.13
C ARG A 319 -6.15 2.62 7.98
N THR A 320 -5.35 3.37 7.24
CA THR A 320 -5.80 4.21 6.12
C THR A 320 -6.72 3.46 5.15
N ILE A 321 -7.91 4.00 4.90
CA ILE A 321 -8.82 3.53 3.87
C ILE A 321 -8.24 3.95 2.51
N LYS A 322 -7.98 2.98 1.63
CA LYS A 322 -7.43 3.24 0.29
C LYS A 322 -8.54 3.39 -0.73
N ALA A 323 -8.36 4.34 -1.64
CA ALA A 323 -9.26 4.54 -2.79
C ALA A 323 -9.19 3.40 -3.81
N GLN A 324 -8.06 2.70 -3.88
CA GLN A 324 -7.85 1.58 -4.79
C GLN A 324 -7.26 0.39 -4.04
N GLY A 325 -7.80 -0.80 -4.31
CA GLY A 325 -7.42 -2.03 -3.65
C GLY A 325 -7.90 -3.25 -4.40
N GLY A 326 -7.30 -4.40 -4.12
CA GLY A 326 -7.77 -5.69 -4.61
C GLY A 326 -8.84 -6.28 -3.69
N GLN A 327 -9.35 -7.46 -4.06
CA GLN A 327 -10.33 -8.21 -3.26
C GLN A 327 -9.93 -8.32 -1.78
N TYR A 328 -8.65 -8.54 -1.49
CA TYR A 328 -8.12 -8.75 -0.13
C TYR A 328 -7.57 -7.48 0.52
N THR A 329 -7.80 -6.29 -0.05
CA THR A 329 -7.40 -5.03 0.57
C THR A 329 -8.42 -4.64 1.63
N GLY A 330 -7.97 -4.54 2.89
CA GLY A 330 -8.75 -4.05 4.01
C GLY A 330 -8.86 -2.51 4.04
N PRO A 331 -9.44 -1.94 5.12
CA PRO A 331 -9.82 -2.63 6.35
C PRO A 331 -11.05 -3.54 6.19
N PHE A 332 -11.00 -4.70 6.86
CA PHE A 332 -12.15 -5.58 7.08
C PHE A 332 -12.68 -5.40 8.50
N SER A 333 -13.99 -5.51 8.69
CA SER A 333 -14.60 -5.48 10.02
C SER A 333 -14.09 -6.65 10.86
N TRP A 334 -13.97 -6.43 12.18
CA TRP A 334 -13.72 -7.49 13.16
C TRP A 334 -14.78 -8.61 13.13
N LYS A 335 -15.91 -8.38 12.45
CA LYS A 335 -16.96 -9.36 12.16
C LYS A 335 -16.69 -10.21 10.90
N ASN A 336 -15.44 -10.29 10.43
CA ASN A 336 -14.99 -11.07 9.27
C ASN A 336 -15.70 -10.74 7.94
N ARG A 337 -15.99 -9.47 7.72
CA ARG A 337 -16.68 -8.98 6.51
C ARG A 337 -16.10 -7.66 6.03
N ARG A 338 -16.51 -7.22 4.84
CA ARG A 338 -16.28 -5.83 4.41
C ARG A 338 -17.09 -4.87 5.29
N PHE A 339 -16.59 -3.66 5.46
CA PHE A 339 -17.41 -2.56 5.95
C PHE A 339 -18.42 -2.12 4.87
N SER A 340 -19.62 -1.71 5.27
CA SER A 340 -20.57 -1.01 4.39
C SER A 340 -20.00 0.33 3.94
N VAL A 341 -20.57 0.91 2.88
CA VAL A 341 -20.24 2.29 2.47
C VAL A 341 -20.51 3.27 3.61
N SER A 342 -21.61 3.11 4.36
CA SER A 342 -21.93 3.99 5.49
C SER A 342 -20.93 3.84 6.66
N GLU A 343 -20.51 2.61 6.98
CA GLU A 343 -19.44 2.40 7.97
C GLU A 343 -18.13 3.06 7.51
N LEU A 344 -17.76 2.93 6.23
CA LEU A 344 -16.56 3.57 5.67
C LEU A 344 -16.66 5.10 5.68
N LYS A 345 -17.83 5.68 5.41
CA LYS A 345 -18.07 7.12 5.54
C LYS A 345 -17.77 7.60 6.95
N ARG A 346 -18.31 6.93 7.97
CA ARG A 346 -18.05 7.29 9.38
C ARG A 346 -16.60 7.10 9.77
N LEU A 347 -15.94 6.05 9.29
CA LEU A 347 -14.50 5.86 9.51
C LEU A 347 -13.63 6.94 8.84
N GLN A 348 -14.18 7.63 7.82
CA GLN A 348 -13.58 8.78 7.14
C GLN A 348 -14.15 10.12 7.67
N THR A 349 -15.02 10.10 8.69
CA THR A 349 -15.77 11.25 9.24
C THR A 349 -16.59 12.04 8.23
N ILE A 350 -17.04 11.40 7.15
CA ILE A 350 -18.00 11.95 6.20
C ILE A 350 -19.41 11.88 6.83
N PRO A 351 -20.18 12.99 6.88
CA PRO A 351 -21.52 13.02 7.46
C PRO A 351 -22.47 11.98 6.89
N ASP A 352 -23.38 11.45 7.71
CA ASP A 352 -24.29 10.38 7.30
C ASP A 352 -25.26 10.85 6.20
N GLU A 353 -25.67 12.12 6.26
CA GLU A 353 -26.56 12.75 5.26
C GLU A 353 -25.86 13.12 3.95
N TYR A 354 -24.52 13.13 3.90
CA TYR A 354 -23.77 13.44 2.68
C TYR A 354 -23.88 12.28 1.66
N GLU A 355 -24.46 12.54 0.50
CA GLU A 355 -24.81 11.46 -0.44
C GLU A 355 -23.65 11.15 -1.39
N ILE A 356 -23.10 9.94 -1.37
CA ILE A 356 -22.07 9.51 -2.31
C ILE A 356 -22.73 8.74 -3.47
N VAL A 357 -22.51 9.20 -4.69
CA VAL A 357 -23.09 8.62 -5.92
C VAL A 357 -22.12 7.63 -6.57
N GLY A 358 -22.67 6.57 -7.14
CA GLY A 358 -21.93 5.53 -7.87
C GLY A 358 -22.02 4.16 -7.22
N ASN A 359 -21.41 3.15 -7.87
CA ASN A 359 -21.33 1.81 -7.33
C ASN A 359 -20.37 1.75 -6.12
N ARG A 360 -20.35 0.61 -5.41
CA ARG A 360 -19.54 0.43 -4.20
C ARG A 360 -18.05 0.75 -4.41
N GLN A 361 -17.48 0.39 -5.55
CA GLN A 361 -16.07 0.68 -5.85
C GLN A 361 -15.83 2.18 -6.01
N VAL A 362 -16.71 2.87 -6.75
CA VAL A 362 -16.66 4.34 -6.92
C VAL A 362 -16.84 5.05 -5.59
N ALA A 363 -17.74 4.58 -4.72
CA ALA A 363 -17.93 5.14 -3.38
C ALA A 363 -16.67 5.01 -2.52
N ILE A 364 -16.03 3.83 -2.49
CA ILE A 364 -14.76 3.63 -1.77
C ILE A 364 -13.66 4.53 -2.33
N GLU A 365 -13.60 4.69 -3.64
CA GLU A 365 -12.60 5.54 -4.29
C GLU A 365 -12.73 6.99 -3.82
N GLN A 366 -13.96 7.51 -3.78
CA GLN A 366 -14.27 8.85 -3.26
C GLN A 366 -13.90 8.97 -1.77
N ILE A 367 -14.36 8.03 -0.93
CA ILE A 367 -14.07 8.01 0.51
C ILE A 367 -12.56 7.96 0.77
N GLY A 368 -11.85 7.05 0.09
CA GLY A 368 -10.42 6.83 0.29
C GLY A 368 -9.54 7.97 -0.22
N ASN A 369 -9.98 8.71 -1.24
CA ASN A 369 -9.29 9.88 -1.77
C ASN A 369 -9.52 11.13 -0.92
N SER A 370 -10.71 11.28 -0.33
CA SER A 370 -11.07 12.45 0.49
C SER A 370 -10.10 12.71 1.65
N VAL A 371 -9.98 13.98 2.02
CA VAL A 371 -9.48 14.38 3.34
C VAL A 371 -10.59 14.11 4.36
N PRO A 372 -10.33 13.50 5.53
CA PRO A 372 -11.35 13.32 6.55
C PRO A 372 -11.90 14.67 7.01
N PRO A 373 -13.22 14.92 6.94
CA PRO A 373 -13.78 16.22 7.28
C PRO A 373 -13.42 16.70 8.68
N GLN A 374 -13.40 15.81 9.68
CA GLN A 374 -13.10 16.23 11.05
C GLN A 374 -11.70 16.84 11.21
N LEU A 375 -10.67 16.25 10.59
CA LEU A 375 -9.33 16.84 10.57
C LEU A 375 -9.35 18.20 9.84
N GLY A 376 -10.05 18.24 8.70
CA GLY A 376 -10.19 19.48 7.94
C GLY A 376 -10.87 20.59 8.73
N ARG A 377 -11.89 20.30 9.56
CA ARG A 377 -12.61 21.29 10.37
C ARG A 377 -11.69 21.93 11.41
N ILE A 378 -10.85 21.13 12.07
CA ILE A 378 -9.89 21.66 13.03
C ILE A 378 -8.87 22.59 12.34
N LEU A 379 -8.42 22.23 11.13
CA LEU A 379 -7.55 23.10 10.33
C LEU A 379 -8.28 24.37 9.86
N ALA A 380 -9.52 24.24 9.41
CA ALA A 380 -10.34 25.36 8.96
C ALA A 380 -10.63 26.34 10.09
N LEU A 381 -10.92 25.87 11.31
CA LEU A 381 -11.06 26.69 12.51
C LEU A 381 -9.78 27.49 12.81
N SER A 382 -8.62 26.85 12.77
CA SER A 382 -7.34 27.55 12.98
C SER A 382 -7.02 28.57 11.90
N ILE A 383 -7.47 28.35 10.66
CA ILE A 383 -7.35 29.31 9.56
C ILE A 383 -8.34 30.47 9.76
N LEU A 384 -9.58 30.17 10.13
CA LEU A 384 -10.62 31.17 10.37
C LEU A 384 -10.18 32.15 11.47
N GLU A 385 -9.56 31.65 12.54
CA GLU A 385 -9.04 32.49 13.63
C GLU A 385 -7.75 33.25 13.24
N GLN A 386 -6.69 32.54 12.80
CA GLN A 386 -5.37 33.17 12.61
C GLN A 386 -5.23 33.95 11.30
N VAL A 387 -5.95 33.53 10.25
CA VAL A 387 -5.81 34.09 8.90
C VAL A 387 -6.95 35.03 8.60
N MET A 388 -8.18 34.61 8.88
CA MET A 388 -9.37 35.42 8.59
C MET A 388 -9.76 36.33 9.77
N GLU A 389 -8.98 36.31 10.85
CA GLU A 389 -9.13 37.17 12.05
C GLU A 389 -10.53 37.10 12.68
N VAL A 390 -11.18 35.94 12.56
CA VAL A 390 -12.51 35.72 13.13
C VAL A 390 -12.37 35.32 14.60
N LYS A 391 -13.07 36.05 15.47
CA LYS A 391 -13.15 35.69 16.89
C LYS A 391 -14.06 34.48 17.09
N LEU A 392 -13.48 33.38 17.54
CA LEU A 392 -14.19 32.15 17.90
C LEU A 392 -14.74 32.22 19.34
N PRO A 393 -15.74 31.39 19.72
CA PRO A 393 -16.26 31.32 21.10
C PRO A 393 -15.33 30.62 22.08
N PHE A 394 -14.19 30.14 21.60
CA PHE A 394 -13.22 29.34 22.31
C PHE A 394 -11.84 29.67 21.78
N ASP A 395 -10.82 29.43 22.59
CA ASP A 395 -9.43 29.60 22.19
C ASP A 395 -8.83 28.29 21.68
N ILE A 396 -8.12 28.33 20.56
CA ILE A 396 -7.40 27.18 20.00
C ILE A 396 -5.97 27.15 20.54
N ALA A 397 -5.50 25.96 20.94
CA ALA A 397 -4.10 25.77 21.32
C ALA A 397 -3.24 25.46 20.08
N TYR A 398 -2.14 26.20 19.92
CA TYR A 398 -1.27 26.12 18.74
C TYR A 398 0.08 25.44 19.01
N LEU A 399 0.47 24.54 18.10
CA LEU A 399 1.75 23.84 18.12
C LEU A 399 2.92 24.81 17.87
N PRO A 400 3.93 24.83 18.75
CA PRO A 400 5.19 25.50 18.46
C PRO A 400 5.88 24.94 17.21
N GLU A 401 6.69 25.77 16.55
CA GLU A 401 7.37 25.40 15.31
C GLU A 401 8.38 24.25 15.46
N ASN A 402 8.92 24.04 16.66
CA ASN A 402 9.86 22.98 16.96
C ASN A 402 9.20 21.73 17.59
N LYS A 403 7.89 21.76 17.88
CA LYS A 403 7.20 20.63 18.49
C LYS A 403 7.13 19.46 17.51
N GLN A 404 7.77 18.36 17.88
CA GLN A 404 7.67 17.09 17.16
C GLN A 404 6.50 16.27 17.70
N LEU A 405 5.64 15.80 16.79
CA LEU A 405 4.54 14.88 17.11
C LEU A 405 5.06 13.44 17.23
N GLY A 406 4.51 12.69 18.17
CA GLY A 406 4.97 11.37 18.58
C GLY A 406 4.44 10.19 17.76
N PHE A 407 3.45 10.38 16.87
CA PHE A 407 2.76 9.27 16.17
C PHE A 407 3.71 8.31 15.44
N ARG A 408 4.81 8.81 14.87
CA ARG A 408 5.83 7.97 14.23
C ARG A 408 6.65 7.13 15.21
N LYS A 409 6.93 7.65 16.41
CA LYS A 409 7.61 6.90 17.48
C LYS A 409 6.68 5.79 18.00
N ARG A 410 5.40 6.10 18.20
CA ARG A 410 4.35 5.14 18.64
C ARG A 410 4.19 3.95 17.69
N LYS A 411 4.35 4.16 16.38
CA LYS A 411 4.27 3.07 15.40
C LYS A 411 5.28 1.94 15.63
N LYS A 412 6.43 2.23 16.24
CA LYS A 412 7.43 1.20 16.57
C LYS A 412 6.97 0.32 17.75
N SER A 413 6.37 0.89 18.78
CA SER A 413 5.91 0.15 19.97
C SER A 413 4.73 -0.78 19.69
N LEU A 414 3.88 -0.47 18.70
CA LEU A 414 2.77 -1.34 18.26
C LEU A 414 3.21 -2.74 17.82
N THR A 415 4.46 -2.89 17.35
CA THR A 415 4.99 -4.19 16.90
C THR A 415 4.94 -5.25 18.00
N GLN A 416 5.21 -4.86 19.25
CA GLN A 416 5.19 -5.78 20.38
C GLN A 416 3.77 -6.22 20.73
N VAL A 417 2.82 -5.28 20.71
CA VAL A 417 1.39 -5.57 20.91
C VAL A 417 0.88 -6.56 19.85
N TYR A 418 1.26 -6.35 18.58
CA TYR A 418 0.90 -7.24 17.50
C TYR A 418 1.46 -8.65 17.66
N PHE A 419 2.70 -8.79 18.13
CA PHE A 419 3.30 -10.10 18.40
C PHE A 419 2.54 -10.84 19.50
N GLN A 420 2.19 -10.16 20.59
CA GLN A 420 1.40 -10.75 21.68
C GLN A 420 0.01 -11.21 21.20
N LYS A 421 -0.70 -10.37 20.43
CA LYS A 421 -2.00 -10.73 19.83
C LYS A 421 -1.88 -11.98 18.95
N ALA A 422 -0.84 -12.06 18.12
CA ALA A 422 -0.62 -13.23 17.27
C ALA A 422 -0.37 -14.50 18.09
N GLN A 423 0.49 -14.43 19.11
CA GLN A 423 0.82 -15.58 19.95
C GLN A 423 -0.41 -16.14 20.69
N LEU A 424 -1.25 -15.27 21.24
CA LEU A 424 -2.51 -15.67 21.87
C LEU A 424 -3.45 -16.37 20.88
N ALA A 425 -3.65 -15.79 19.70
CA ALA A 425 -4.49 -16.37 18.66
C ALA A 425 -3.95 -17.71 18.15
N ILE A 426 -2.63 -17.85 17.95
CA ILE A 426 -1.99 -19.12 17.56
C ILE A 426 -2.22 -20.21 18.61
N ASN A 427 -2.06 -19.88 19.90
CA ASN A 427 -2.32 -20.82 20.99
C ASN A 427 -3.79 -21.27 21.01
N GLU A 428 -4.72 -20.39 20.68
CA GLU A 428 -6.14 -20.73 20.57
C GLU A 428 -6.40 -21.67 19.39
N LEU A 429 -5.79 -21.43 18.23
CA LEU A 429 -5.89 -22.32 17.07
C LEU A 429 -5.34 -23.73 17.34
N TYR A 430 -4.26 -23.84 18.13
CA TYR A 430 -3.78 -25.12 18.65
C TYR A 430 -4.82 -25.82 19.51
N LYS A 431 -5.45 -25.11 20.45
CA LYS A 431 -6.51 -25.66 21.32
C LYS A 431 -7.73 -26.13 20.51
N GLN A 432 -8.04 -25.44 19.42
CA GLN A 432 -9.13 -25.80 18.50
C GLN A 432 -8.76 -26.93 17.53
N GLY A 433 -7.52 -27.41 17.54
CA GLY A 433 -7.04 -28.44 16.60
C GLY A 433 -6.95 -28.00 15.15
N LYS A 434 -7.07 -26.69 14.87
CA LYS A 434 -6.95 -26.11 13.52
C LYS A 434 -5.51 -26.12 13.01
N ILE A 435 -4.54 -26.09 13.91
CA ILE A 435 -3.13 -26.24 13.60
C ILE A 435 -2.69 -27.63 14.07
N LYS A 436 -2.24 -28.46 13.13
CA LYS A 436 -1.59 -29.74 13.42
C LYS A 436 -0.06 -29.54 13.42
N SER A 437 0.64 -30.21 14.31
CA SER A 437 2.12 -30.18 14.37
C SER A 437 2.77 -31.16 13.39
N ASP A 438 2.04 -31.62 12.37
CA ASP A 438 2.49 -32.77 11.60
C ASP A 438 3.61 -32.36 10.64
N ILE A 439 4.77 -32.95 10.89
CA ILE A 439 5.91 -32.96 9.98
C ILE A 439 5.43 -33.65 8.71
N TYR A 440 5.53 -32.97 7.57
CA TYR A 440 5.20 -33.57 6.28
C TYR A 440 6.27 -34.60 5.93
N GLU A 441 5.94 -35.89 6.13
CA GLU A 441 6.78 -37.02 5.75
C GLU A 441 6.14 -37.80 4.60
N LYS A 442 6.92 -38.06 3.54
CA LYS A 442 6.47 -38.84 2.39
C LYS A 442 7.64 -39.61 1.78
N ASN A 443 7.47 -40.91 1.64
CA ASN A 443 8.37 -41.79 0.89
C ASN A 443 7.56 -42.47 -0.21
N GLU A 444 7.73 -42.03 -1.46
CA GLU A 444 6.97 -42.57 -2.59
C GLU A 444 7.79 -42.62 -3.87
N VAL A 445 7.51 -43.61 -4.72
CA VAL A 445 8.02 -43.69 -6.08
C VAL A 445 6.83 -43.65 -7.02
N CYS A 446 6.85 -42.75 -8.00
CA CYS A 446 5.78 -42.66 -8.99
C CYS A 446 6.32 -42.40 -10.39
N VAL A 447 5.45 -42.62 -11.38
CA VAL A 447 5.71 -42.33 -12.79
C VAL A 447 4.79 -41.20 -13.20
N ARG A 448 5.35 -40.21 -13.90
CA ARG A 448 4.63 -39.02 -14.36
C ARG A 448 5.02 -38.69 -15.79
N PHE A 449 4.20 -37.86 -16.44
CA PHE A 449 4.37 -37.45 -17.82
C PHE A 449 4.49 -35.92 -17.90
N LEU A 450 5.66 -35.42 -18.29
CA LEU A 450 5.96 -33.98 -18.39
C LEU A 450 5.65 -33.46 -19.79
N SER A 451 4.82 -32.42 -19.90
CA SER A 451 4.71 -31.61 -21.11
C SER A 451 5.65 -30.41 -21.03
N MET A 452 6.47 -30.18 -22.06
CA MET A 452 7.33 -28.99 -22.14
C MET A 452 6.60 -27.75 -22.67
N ASP A 453 5.42 -27.92 -23.27
CA ASP A 453 4.65 -26.81 -23.86
C ASP A 453 3.99 -25.95 -22.78
N ASN A 454 3.55 -26.58 -21.69
CA ASN A 454 2.85 -25.92 -20.59
C ASN A 454 3.42 -26.23 -19.20
N PHE A 455 4.50 -27.03 -19.14
CA PHE A 455 5.16 -27.47 -17.91
C PHE A 455 4.26 -28.28 -16.94
N SER A 456 3.19 -28.92 -17.45
CA SER A 456 2.31 -29.77 -16.64
C SER A 456 2.89 -31.17 -16.43
N LEU A 457 2.65 -31.75 -15.25
CA LEU A 457 3.11 -33.09 -14.88
C LEU A 457 1.90 -33.98 -14.55
N THR A 458 1.50 -34.85 -15.47
CA THR A 458 0.30 -35.70 -15.35
C THR A 458 0.62 -37.12 -14.90
N GLU A 459 -0.39 -37.82 -14.37
CA GLU A 459 -0.28 -39.25 -14.01
C GLU A 459 -0.46 -40.17 -15.22
N GLU A 460 -1.29 -39.76 -16.17
CA GLU A 460 -1.57 -40.50 -17.40
C GLU A 460 -0.76 -39.98 -18.59
N PRO A 461 -0.44 -40.86 -19.57
CA PRO A 461 0.24 -40.45 -20.79
C PRO A 461 -0.66 -39.54 -21.63
N VAL A 462 -0.10 -38.39 -22.04
CA VAL A 462 -0.73 -37.43 -22.96
C VAL A 462 0.20 -37.26 -24.17
N SER A 463 -0.37 -36.90 -25.32
CA SER A 463 0.41 -36.65 -26.55
C SER A 463 1.54 -35.65 -26.30
N ASN A 464 2.73 -35.90 -26.86
CA ASN A 464 3.96 -35.09 -26.72
C ASN A 464 4.51 -34.92 -25.29
N CYS A 465 4.17 -35.80 -24.35
CA CYS A 465 4.76 -35.80 -23.00
C CYS A 465 5.94 -36.78 -22.85
N PHE A 466 6.88 -36.42 -21.97
CA PHE A 466 8.03 -37.25 -21.61
C PHE A 466 7.74 -38.04 -20.33
N LYS A 467 7.95 -39.37 -20.38
CA LYS A 467 7.83 -40.24 -19.21
C LYS A 467 9.00 -40.02 -18.25
N ILE A 468 8.71 -39.74 -16.99
CA ILE A 468 9.69 -39.46 -15.93
C ILE A 468 9.32 -40.27 -14.69
N TYR A 469 10.32 -40.91 -14.10
CA TYR A 469 10.25 -41.62 -12.83
C TYR A 469 10.69 -40.65 -11.74
N LEU A 470 9.90 -40.54 -10.67
CA LEU A 470 10.18 -39.67 -9.52
C LEU A 470 10.23 -40.50 -8.25
N ASN A 471 11.24 -40.25 -7.42
CA ASN A 471 11.39 -40.84 -6.10
C ASN A 471 11.52 -39.72 -5.07
N TYR A 472 10.62 -39.73 -4.10
CA TYR A 472 10.53 -38.74 -3.04
C TYR A 472 10.95 -39.36 -1.72
N LYS A 473 11.89 -38.71 -1.02
CA LYS A 473 12.22 -38.97 0.37
C LYS A 473 12.12 -37.65 1.13
N LEU A 474 10.95 -37.38 1.69
CA LEU A 474 10.60 -36.09 2.31
C LEU A 474 10.43 -36.31 3.81
N ASN A 475 11.22 -35.61 4.62
CA ASN A 475 11.08 -35.61 6.08
C ASN A 475 11.59 -34.28 6.68
N SER A 476 11.54 -34.16 8.00
CA SER A 476 12.00 -32.98 8.74
C SER A 476 13.49 -32.63 8.58
N SER A 477 14.33 -33.61 8.20
CA SER A 477 15.76 -33.38 8.01
C SER A 477 16.10 -32.91 6.60
N ALA A 478 15.56 -33.59 5.58
CA ALA A 478 15.78 -33.24 4.19
C ALA A 478 14.61 -33.68 3.29
N TRP A 479 14.36 -32.89 2.25
CA TRP A 479 13.55 -33.27 1.10
C TRP A 479 14.46 -33.64 -0.05
N ILE A 480 14.52 -34.93 -0.38
CA ILE A 480 15.31 -35.45 -1.49
C ILE A 480 14.33 -35.89 -2.58
N ILE A 481 14.38 -35.21 -3.73
CA ILE A 481 13.57 -35.53 -4.90
C ILE A 481 14.53 -36.02 -5.98
N THR A 482 14.35 -37.26 -6.43
CA THR A 482 15.20 -37.86 -7.46
C THR A 482 14.38 -38.12 -8.72
N ALA A 483 14.92 -37.75 -9.88
CA ALA A 483 14.26 -37.95 -11.17
C ALA A 483 15.13 -38.78 -12.12
N SER A 484 14.46 -39.68 -12.87
CA SER A 484 15.09 -40.56 -13.86
C SER A 484 14.20 -40.77 -15.08
N THR A 485 14.79 -40.98 -16.27
CA THR A 485 14.05 -41.35 -17.49
C THR A 485 13.80 -42.86 -17.62
N ASN A 486 14.54 -43.70 -16.89
CA ASN A 486 14.47 -45.17 -16.98
C ASN A 486 14.03 -45.84 -15.68
N GLY A 487 13.92 -45.09 -14.57
CA GLY A 487 13.56 -45.63 -13.25
C GLY A 487 14.68 -46.40 -12.55
N ASN A 488 15.91 -46.41 -13.10
CA ASN A 488 17.06 -47.03 -12.46
C ASN A 488 17.61 -46.12 -11.36
N TRP A 489 17.47 -46.54 -10.10
CA TRP A 489 17.91 -45.76 -8.94
C TRP A 489 19.35 -46.03 -8.51
N GLU A 490 19.97 -47.11 -9.02
CA GLU A 490 21.35 -47.51 -8.69
C GLU A 490 22.40 -46.70 -9.46
N GLU A 491 22.04 -46.14 -10.62
CA GLU A 491 22.91 -45.25 -11.40
C GLU A 491 23.36 -44.04 -10.56
N PRO A 492 24.62 -43.59 -10.65
CA PRO A 492 25.05 -42.38 -9.95
C PRO A 492 24.28 -41.16 -10.48
N CYS A 493 23.96 -40.21 -9.61
CA CYS A 493 23.39 -38.93 -10.05
C CYS A 493 24.38 -38.23 -10.97
N GLN A 494 23.91 -37.69 -12.09
CA GLN A 494 24.71 -36.90 -13.01
C GLN A 494 24.87 -35.45 -12.54
N PHE A 495 23.83 -34.90 -11.90
CA PHE A 495 23.89 -33.63 -11.19
C PHE A 495 22.93 -33.61 -10.00
N PHE A 496 23.14 -32.67 -9.10
CA PHE A 496 22.17 -32.32 -8.08
C PHE A 496 22.11 -30.81 -7.87
N ILE A 497 21.00 -30.34 -7.29
CA ILE A 497 20.77 -28.94 -6.92
C ILE A 497 20.41 -28.91 -5.44
N ASP A 498 21.24 -28.26 -4.62
CA ASP A 498 20.89 -27.96 -3.24
C ASP A 498 20.13 -26.63 -3.21
N VAL A 499 18.84 -26.69 -2.92
CA VAL A 499 17.94 -25.53 -2.87
C VAL A 499 17.94 -24.97 -1.46
N ASN A 500 18.34 -23.71 -1.34
CA ASN A 500 18.53 -23.03 -0.06
C ASN A 500 17.86 -21.64 -0.06
N PRO A 501 17.40 -21.16 1.10
CA PRO A 501 17.02 -19.77 1.26
C PRO A 501 18.27 -18.88 1.16
N SER A 502 18.23 -17.80 0.38
CA SER A 502 19.38 -16.92 0.20
C SER A 502 19.66 -16.00 1.39
N SER A 503 18.67 -15.78 2.27
CA SER A 503 18.76 -14.96 3.48
C SER A 503 18.97 -15.76 4.78
N GLY A 504 19.32 -17.06 4.66
CA GLY A 504 19.55 -17.96 5.80
C GLY A 504 18.31 -18.80 6.18
N TYR A 505 18.53 -19.83 7.00
CA TYR A 505 17.51 -20.83 7.37
C TYR A 505 16.30 -20.25 8.13
N ASP A 506 16.44 -19.07 8.73
CA ASP A 506 15.37 -18.43 9.50
C ASP A 506 14.15 -18.05 8.65
N ASP A 507 14.33 -17.80 7.34
CA ASP A 507 13.23 -17.50 6.39
C ASP A 507 12.71 -18.74 5.66
N TRP A 508 13.24 -19.93 5.97
CA TRP A 508 12.77 -21.18 5.38
C TRP A 508 11.38 -21.54 5.94
N VAL A 509 10.39 -21.48 5.04
CA VAL A 509 8.95 -21.74 5.30
C VAL A 509 8.63 -23.24 5.27
N LEU A 510 9.54 -24.05 4.72
CA LEU A 510 9.42 -25.50 4.64
C LEU A 510 9.76 -26.15 6.00
N GLY A 511 9.00 -27.18 6.37
CA GLY A 511 9.24 -27.98 7.58
C GLY A 511 10.45 -28.93 7.52
N THR A 512 11.44 -28.63 6.67
CA THR A 512 12.66 -29.44 6.47
C THR A 512 13.91 -28.58 6.53
N ASN A 513 15.09 -29.12 6.86
CA ASN A 513 16.32 -28.30 6.92
C ASN A 513 17.01 -28.13 5.55
N SER A 514 16.64 -28.88 4.52
CA SER A 514 17.25 -28.76 3.19
C SER A 514 16.36 -29.38 2.11
N VAL A 515 16.46 -28.87 0.89
CA VAL A 515 15.87 -29.51 -0.30
C VAL A 515 16.98 -29.84 -1.28
N LYS A 516 17.01 -31.09 -1.75
CA LYS A 516 17.98 -31.59 -2.71
C LYS A 516 17.28 -32.22 -3.90
N LEU A 517 17.54 -31.69 -5.09
CA LEU A 517 17.02 -32.20 -6.36
C LEU A 517 18.12 -33.02 -7.04
N CYS A 518 17.88 -34.31 -7.25
CA CYS A 518 18.87 -35.27 -7.76
C CYS A 518 18.47 -35.78 -9.15
N ALA A 519 19.35 -35.65 -10.13
CA ALA A 519 19.09 -36.09 -11.50
C ALA A 519 19.95 -37.30 -11.87
N LYS A 520 19.33 -38.37 -12.39
CA LYS A 520 20.05 -39.52 -12.95
C LYS A 520 20.57 -39.26 -14.36
N GLN A 521 19.98 -38.32 -15.09
CA GLN A 521 20.42 -37.94 -16.43
C GLN A 521 20.53 -36.41 -16.56
N LEU A 522 21.55 -35.93 -17.26
CA LEU A 522 21.76 -34.52 -17.59
C LEU A 522 20.89 -34.14 -18.81
N SER A 523 19.61 -33.87 -18.57
CA SER A 523 18.67 -33.42 -19.62
C SER A 523 17.75 -32.32 -19.11
N THR A 524 17.25 -31.49 -20.04
CA THR A 524 16.34 -30.39 -19.73
C THR A 524 15.01 -30.91 -19.17
N GLN A 525 14.51 -32.04 -19.67
CA GLN A 525 13.28 -32.67 -19.18
C GLN A 525 13.43 -33.08 -17.71
N VAL A 526 14.54 -33.74 -17.35
CA VAL A 526 14.78 -34.17 -15.96
C VAL A 526 14.94 -32.95 -15.04
N PHE A 527 15.65 -31.91 -15.48
CA PHE A 527 15.78 -30.65 -14.74
C PHE A 527 14.41 -30.00 -14.49
N THR A 528 13.61 -29.82 -15.53
CA THR A 528 12.28 -29.21 -15.44
C THR A 528 11.34 -30.05 -14.57
N SER A 529 11.37 -31.38 -14.69
CA SER A 529 10.60 -32.29 -13.83
C SER A 529 10.97 -32.19 -12.37
N LEU A 530 12.26 -32.06 -12.03
CA LEU A 530 12.70 -31.92 -10.63
C LEU A 530 12.12 -30.66 -9.98
N TRP A 531 12.21 -29.52 -10.66
CA TRP A 531 11.62 -28.28 -10.18
C TRP A 531 10.10 -28.35 -10.12
N LYS A 532 9.45 -29.01 -11.10
CA LYS A 532 7.99 -29.17 -11.10
C LYS A 532 7.51 -30.05 -9.96
N ALA A 533 8.19 -31.17 -9.74
CA ALA A 533 7.93 -32.08 -8.64
C ALA A 533 8.15 -31.40 -7.28
N PHE A 534 9.18 -30.57 -7.16
CA PHE A 534 9.39 -29.76 -5.97
C PHE A 534 8.26 -28.77 -5.73
N GLU A 535 7.83 -28.03 -6.77
CA GLU A 535 6.70 -27.12 -6.70
C GLU A 535 5.40 -27.82 -6.25
N GLU A 536 5.10 -29.00 -6.81
CA GLU A 536 3.91 -29.78 -6.42
C GLU A 536 3.97 -30.21 -4.96
N LYS A 537 5.11 -30.74 -4.48
CA LYS A 537 5.25 -31.17 -3.08
C LYS A 537 5.27 -30.01 -2.11
N LEU A 538 5.87 -28.90 -2.51
CA LEU A 538 5.81 -27.66 -1.75
C LEU A 538 4.35 -27.21 -1.60
N ASN A 539 3.56 -27.24 -2.68
CA ASN A 539 2.15 -26.88 -2.64
C ASN A 539 1.33 -27.87 -1.79
N GLU A 540 1.58 -29.18 -1.90
CA GLU A 540 0.96 -30.20 -1.05
C GLU A 540 1.25 -29.96 0.44
N ALA A 541 2.48 -29.63 0.81
CA ALA A 541 2.90 -29.50 2.20
C ALA A 541 2.54 -28.15 2.86
N THR A 542 2.47 -27.07 2.07
CA THR A 542 2.29 -25.70 2.62
C THR A 542 0.94 -25.07 2.30
N GLY A 543 0.14 -25.69 1.43
CA GLY A 543 -1.10 -25.09 0.92
C GLY A 543 -0.88 -23.82 0.07
N GLN A 544 0.37 -23.47 -0.25
CA GLN A 544 0.74 -22.31 -1.07
C GLN A 544 1.07 -22.73 -2.51
N ALA A 545 0.49 -22.03 -3.48
CA ALA A 545 0.83 -22.17 -4.90
C ALA A 545 2.10 -21.40 -5.29
N ASP A 546 3.01 -22.13 -5.92
CA ASP A 546 4.24 -21.77 -6.65
C ASP A 546 5.43 -21.13 -5.90
N LEU A 547 6.63 -21.43 -6.41
CA LEU A 547 7.92 -20.98 -5.87
C LEU A 547 8.09 -19.45 -5.88
N VAL A 548 7.35 -18.75 -6.74
CA VAL A 548 7.37 -17.28 -6.85
C VAL A 548 6.82 -16.64 -5.57
N GLN A 549 5.77 -17.22 -4.98
CA GLN A 549 5.18 -16.68 -3.76
C GLN A 549 6.13 -16.78 -2.55
N LEU A 550 6.88 -17.86 -2.46
CA LEU A 550 7.91 -18.02 -1.43
C LEU A 550 9.07 -17.03 -1.63
N SER A 551 9.50 -16.86 -2.88
CA SER A 551 10.66 -16.02 -3.20
C SER A 551 10.36 -14.52 -3.13
N GLY A 552 9.09 -14.10 -3.00
CA GLY A 552 8.71 -12.69 -3.01
C GLY A 552 8.77 -12.03 -4.41
N TYR A 553 8.55 -10.72 -4.45
CA TYR A 553 8.50 -9.97 -5.71
C TYR A 553 9.91 -9.76 -6.27
N TYR A 554 10.10 -9.90 -7.59
CA TYR A 554 11.40 -9.91 -8.29
C TYR A 554 12.28 -8.64 -8.15
N GLN A 555 11.77 -7.58 -7.52
CA GLN A 555 12.53 -6.37 -7.20
C GLN A 555 13.43 -6.52 -5.96
N TYR A 556 13.28 -7.61 -5.21
CA TYR A 556 14.14 -7.97 -4.09
C TYR A 556 15.10 -9.09 -4.50
N ASN A 557 16.23 -9.21 -3.81
CA ASN A 557 17.19 -10.30 -4.05
C ASN A 557 16.48 -11.65 -4.00
N ALA A 558 16.79 -12.56 -4.93
CA ALA A 558 16.19 -13.88 -5.01
C ALA A 558 16.27 -14.58 -3.66
N HIS A 559 15.13 -14.85 -3.01
CA HIS A 559 15.06 -15.48 -1.69
C HIS A 559 15.28 -17.00 -1.73
N ILE A 560 15.23 -17.61 -2.92
CA ILE A 560 15.53 -19.02 -3.16
C ILE A 560 16.64 -19.10 -4.21
N ILE A 561 17.70 -19.83 -3.90
CA ILE A 561 18.79 -20.17 -4.83
C ILE A 561 19.01 -21.68 -4.85
N GLY A 562 19.53 -22.18 -5.97
CA GLY A 562 19.95 -23.56 -6.17
C GLY A 562 21.45 -23.66 -6.46
N VAL A 563 22.20 -24.33 -5.60
CA VAL A 563 23.60 -24.66 -5.86
C VAL A 563 23.63 -25.94 -6.69
N MET A 564 23.74 -25.79 -8.01
CA MET A 564 23.87 -26.91 -8.93
C MET A 564 25.31 -27.43 -8.96
N ASN A 565 25.48 -28.74 -8.80
CA ASN A 565 26.76 -29.45 -8.85
C ASN A 565 26.68 -30.63 -9.82
N PHE A 566 27.70 -30.79 -10.65
CA PHE A 566 27.81 -31.91 -11.58
C PHE A 566 28.68 -33.00 -10.96
N CYS A 567 28.22 -34.24 -11.06
CA CYS A 567 28.92 -35.40 -10.50
C CYS A 567 29.81 -36.12 -11.54
N ILE A 568 29.67 -35.76 -12.82
CA ILE A 568 30.42 -36.36 -13.93
C ILE A 568 31.62 -35.47 -14.27
N GLN A 569 32.76 -36.08 -14.62
CA GLN A 569 33.96 -35.38 -15.12
C GLN A 569 33.90 -35.05 -16.62
N SER A 570 32.72 -35.15 -17.27
CA SER A 570 32.57 -34.90 -18.70
C SER A 570 32.54 -33.40 -19.06
N LYS A 571 32.78 -33.08 -20.35
CA LYS A 571 32.65 -31.70 -20.85
C LYS A 571 31.19 -31.23 -20.77
N ILE A 572 30.90 -30.42 -19.77
CA ILE A 572 29.62 -29.70 -19.62
C ILE A 572 29.57 -28.59 -20.69
N ASN A 573 28.50 -28.58 -21.49
CA ASN A 573 28.30 -27.56 -22.53
C ASN A 573 28.00 -26.17 -21.91
N SER A 574 28.02 -25.13 -22.74
CA SER A 574 27.79 -23.75 -22.29
C SER A 574 26.41 -23.54 -21.66
N LEU A 575 25.35 -24.17 -22.17
CA LEU A 575 24.00 -24.06 -21.61
C LEU A 575 23.95 -24.48 -20.15
N TRP A 576 24.53 -25.64 -19.80
CA TRP A 576 24.50 -26.13 -18.42
C TRP A 576 25.34 -25.30 -17.45
N ARG A 577 26.38 -24.62 -17.94
CA ARG A 577 27.12 -23.60 -17.17
C ARG A 577 26.26 -22.37 -16.91
N VAL A 578 25.54 -21.90 -17.93
CA VAL A 578 24.56 -20.80 -17.80
C VAL A 578 23.49 -21.16 -16.78
N VAL A 579 22.90 -22.36 -16.87
CA VAL A 579 21.90 -22.84 -15.90
C VAL A 579 22.49 -22.84 -14.48
N GLN A 580 23.73 -23.31 -14.28
CA GLN A 580 24.40 -23.27 -12.99
C GLN A 580 24.60 -21.84 -12.45
N CYS A 581 24.92 -20.87 -13.31
CA CYS A 581 25.01 -19.46 -12.90
C CYS A 581 23.64 -18.94 -12.47
N VAL A 582 22.61 -19.14 -13.30
CA VAL A 582 21.26 -18.65 -13.02
C VAL A 582 20.67 -19.29 -11.76
N THR A 583 20.88 -20.59 -11.52
CA THR A 583 20.41 -21.24 -10.28
C THR A 583 21.06 -20.65 -9.03
N ARG A 584 22.31 -20.17 -9.12
CA ARG A 584 22.99 -19.50 -8.01
C ARG A 584 22.55 -18.05 -7.81
N GLY A 585 21.61 -17.55 -8.60
CA GLY A 585 21.16 -16.17 -8.57
C GLY A 585 22.07 -15.19 -9.32
N ILE A 586 23.12 -15.68 -9.99
CA ILE A 586 23.99 -14.83 -10.82
C ILE A 586 23.17 -14.35 -12.01
N THR A 587 23.23 -13.04 -12.33
CA THR A 587 22.45 -12.37 -13.39
C THR A 587 20.92 -12.41 -13.21
N THR A 588 20.44 -12.68 -11.99
CA THR A 588 19.01 -12.62 -11.66
C THR A 588 18.66 -11.29 -10.98
N SER A 589 17.38 -10.89 -11.07
CA SER A 589 16.84 -9.68 -10.41
C SER A 589 17.51 -8.35 -10.81
N ALA A 590 18.27 -8.33 -11.90
CA ALA A 590 18.91 -7.15 -12.49
C ALA A 590 18.60 -7.07 -13.99
N GLN A 591 18.46 -5.84 -14.50
CA GLN A 591 18.40 -5.58 -15.95
C GLN A 591 19.83 -5.46 -16.45
N LEU A 592 20.20 -6.31 -17.41
CA LEU A 592 21.57 -6.42 -17.90
C LEU A 592 21.59 -6.47 -19.42
N LYS A 593 22.68 -5.97 -20.01
CA LYS A 593 22.99 -6.08 -21.44
C LYS A 593 23.62 -7.43 -21.75
N SER A 594 23.58 -7.83 -23.02
CA SER A 594 24.18 -9.10 -23.48
C SER A 594 25.65 -9.24 -23.07
N LYS A 595 26.45 -8.18 -23.19
CA LYS A 595 27.85 -8.17 -22.75
C LYS A 595 28.03 -8.52 -21.26
N GLU A 596 27.14 -8.03 -20.39
CA GLU A 596 27.22 -8.29 -18.95
C GLU A 596 26.84 -9.74 -18.65
N PHE A 597 25.80 -10.27 -19.31
CA PHE A 597 25.48 -11.70 -19.25
C PHE A 597 26.65 -12.57 -19.70
N ALA A 598 27.27 -12.25 -20.83
CA ALA A 598 28.41 -12.98 -21.39
C ALA A 598 29.57 -13.08 -20.39
N GLN A 599 29.91 -11.94 -19.74
CA GLN A 599 30.94 -11.87 -18.71
C GLN A 599 30.61 -12.74 -17.49
N HIS A 600 29.39 -12.65 -16.98
CA HIS A 600 28.98 -13.41 -15.80
C HIS A 600 28.79 -14.92 -16.07
N TRP A 601 28.41 -15.29 -17.29
CA TRP A 601 28.22 -16.70 -17.69
C TRP A 601 29.50 -17.35 -18.23
N GLY A 602 30.50 -16.56 -18.59
CA GLY A 602 31.73 -17.05 -19.23
C GLY A 602 31.47 -17.64 -20.62
N VAL A 603 30.59 -16.98 -21.40
CA VAL A 603 30.24 -17.34 -22.78
C VAL A 603 30.49 -16.16 -23.73
N ASN A 604 30.45 -16.39 -25.04
CA ASN A 604 30.53 -15.29 -26.00
C ASN A 604 29.23 -14.48 -26.02
N GLU A 605 29.32 -13.19 -26.33
CA GLU A 605 28.14 -12.31 -26.37
C GLU A 605 27.08 -12.76 -27.40
N GLU A 606 27.51 -13.35 -28.51
CA GLU A 606 26.64 -13.93 -29.53
C GLU A 606 25.80 -15.13 -29.03
N ASP A 607 26.29 -15.85 -28.02
CA ASP A 607 25.61 -17.03 -27.46
C ASP A 607 24.56 -16.67 -26.41
N VAL A 608 24.55 -15.43 -25.92
CA VAL A 608 23.66 -15.00 -24.83
C VAL A 608 22.20 -15.14 -25.22
N PHE A 609 21.81 -14.68 -26.41
CA PHE A 609 20.42 -14.74 -26.86
C PHE A 609 19.93 -16.19 -27.06
N PRO A 610 20.67 -17.09 -27.74
CA PRO A 610 20.36 -18.53 -27.76
C PRO A 610 20.20 -19.15 -26.37
N HIS A 611 21.03 -18.75 -25.40
CA HIS A 611 20.93 -19.23 -24.03
C HIS A 611 19.68 -18.70 -23.31
N LEU A 612 19.31 -17.43 -23.49
CA LEU A 612 18.06 -16.86 -22.97
C LEU A 612 16.83 -17.59 -23.52
N GLN A 613 16.83 -17.92 -24.82
CA GLN A 613 15.78 -18.74 -25.43
C GLN A 613 15.72 -20.15 -24.82
N SER A 614 16.87 -20.77 -24.60
CA SER A 614 16.97 -22.10 -24.00
C SER A 614 16.48 -22.11 -22.55
N LEU A 615 16.86 -21.10 -21.75
CA LEU A 615 16.35 -20.93 -20.37
C LEU A 615 14.83 -20.80 -20.36
N ARG A 616 14.27 -20.02 -21.29
CA ARG A 616 12.82 -19.86 -21.43
C ARG A 616 12.12 -21.16 -21.80
N ALA A 617 12.71 -21.96 -22.68
CA ALA A 617 12.22 -23.30 -23.02
C ALA A 617 12.29 -24.29 -21.83
N MET A 618 13.21 -24.07 -20.89
CA MET A 618 13.29 -24.83 -19.63
C MET A 618 12.31 -24.33 -18.54
N GLY A 619 11.55 -23.26 -18.81
CA GLY A 619 10.55 -22.70 -17.90
C GLY A 619 11.02 -21.53 -17.04
N TYR A 620 12.20 -20.96 -17.33
CA TYR A 620 12.61 -19.70 -16.72
C TYR A 620 11.80 -18.53 -17.27
N GLU A 621 11.47 -17.60 -16.39
CA GLU A 621 10.97 -16.31 -16.83
C GLU A 621 12.14 -15.47 -17.36
N VAL A 622 12.03 -15.04 -18.62
CA VAL A 622 13.00 -14.15 -19.25
C VAL A 622 12.24 -13.00 -19.86
N ARG A 623 12.57 -11.78 -19.47
CA ARG A 623 11.93 -10.56 -19.95
C ARG A 623 12.89 -9.73 -20.79
N SER A 624 12.38 -9.18 -21.87
CA SER A 624 12.95 -8.16 -22.75
C SER A 624 11.97 -6.99 -22.93
N HIS A 625 12.38 -5.96 -23.67
CA HIS A 625 11.50 -4.86 -24.12
C HIS A 625 10.17 -5.35 -24.73
N ASN A 626 10.21 -6.42 -25.55
CA ASN A 626 9.03 -6.98 -26.22
C ASN A 626 8.03 -7.63 -25.25
N THR A 627 8.55 -8.18 -24.15
CA THR A 627 7.73 -8.82 -23.11
C THR A 627 7.26 -7.83 -22.03
N ASN A 628 8.05 -6.78 -21.78
CA ASN A 628 7.81 -5.70 -20.84
C ASN A 628 8.43 -4.39 -21.37
N PRO A 629 7.63 -3.44 -21.88
CA PRO A 629 8.12 -2.18 -22.45
C PRO A 629 8.93 -1.30 -21.49
N GLN A 630 8.89 -1.58 -20.18
CA GLN A 630 9.70 -0.90 -19.18
C GLN A 630 11.18 -1.30 -19.19
N ILE A 631 11.54 -2.42 -19.83
CA ILE A 631 12.92 -2.85 -19.99
C ILE A 631 13.51 -2.13 -21.22
N PRO A 632 14.68 -1.48 -21.11
CA PRO A 632 15.34 -0.85 -22.25
C PRO A 632 15.58 -1.82 -23.42
N VAL A 633 15.58 -1.29 -24.64
CA VAL A 633 15.91 -2.08 -25.83
C VAL A 633 17.36 -2.59 -25.71
N GLY A 634 17.56 -3.89 -25.90
CA GLY A 634 18.87 -4.55 -25.78
C GLY A 634 19.24 -5.01 -24.35
N GLU A 635 18.33 -4.85 -23.38
CA GLU A 635 18.48 -5.38 -22.03
C GLU A 635 17.51 -6.53 -21.76
N TYR A 636 17.91 -7.42 -20.87
CA TYR A 636 17.12 -8.57 -20.45
C TYR A 636 17.09 -8.68 -18.92
N LEU A 637 16.03 -9.29 -18.40
CA LEU A 637 15.83 -9.55 -16.99
C LEU A 637 15.44 -11.02 -16.79
N ILE A 638 16.19 -11.72 -15.94
CA ILE A 638 15.81 -13.02 -15.40
C ILE A 638 15.32 -12.79 -13.95
N PRO A 639 14.01 -12.83 -13.68
CA PRO A 639 13.50 -12.41 -12.38
C PRO A 639 13.86 -13.34 -11.21
N TYR A 640 14.00 -14.65 -11.48
CA TYR A 640 14.13 -15.69 -10.47
C TYR A 640 15.27 -16.68 -10.79
N ALA A 641 15.90 -17.21 -9.75
CA ALA A 641 16.93 -18.25 -9.85
C ALA A 641 16.38 -19.67 -10.08
N PHE A 642 15.06 -19.81 -10.21
CA PHE A 642 14.37 -21.08 -10.47
C PHE A 642 13.37 -20.90 -11.62
N PRO A 643 13.03 -21.99 -12.34
CA PRO A 643 11.98 -21.93 -13.35
C PRO A 643 10.62 -21.71 -12.69
N THR A 644 9.80 -20.84 -13.27
CA THR A 644 8.47 -20.50 -12.70
C THR A 644 7.38 -21.48 -13.14
N LEU A 645 7.65 -22.27 -14.19
CA LEU A 645 6.81 -23.40 -14.66
C LEU A 645 5.32 -23.06 -14.82
N ASN A 646 5.05 -21.79 -15.12
CA ASN A 646 3.73 -21.24 -15.38
C ASN A 646 3.74 -20.57 -16.75
N PRO A 647 2.95 -21.05 -17.73
CA PRO A 647 2.95 -20.51 -19.10
C PRO A 647 2.69 -19.00 -19.17
N ARG A 648 1.90 -18.44 -18.23
CA ARG A 648 1.63 -17.00 -18.17
C ARG A 648 2.87 -16.22 -17.71
N SER A 649 3.58 -16.72 -16.69
CA SER A 649 4.79 -16.10 -16.16
C SER A 649 5.94 -16.15 -17.17
N VAL A 650 6.12 -17.29 -17.85
CA VAL A 650 7.15 -17.49 -18.90
C VAL A 650 6.82 -16.70 -20.20
N GLN A 651 5.61 -16.14 -20.27
CA GLN A 651 5.07 -15.36 -21.38
C GLN A 651 5.15 -16.07 -22.74
N LEU A 652 5.11 -17.40 -22.81
CA LEU A 652 5.45 -18.22 -24.00
C LEU A 652 4.82 -17.77 -25.34
N ARG A 653 3.73 -17.00 -25.30
CA ARG A 653 3.05 -16.42 -26.48
C ARG A 653 3.71 -15.16 -27.06
N LYS A 654 4.66 -14.55 -26.36
CA LYS A 654 5.35 -13.33 -26.80
C LYS A 654 6.74 -13.64 -27.33
N ILE A 655 7.17 -12.93 -28.37
CA ILE A 655 8.53 -13.04 -28.91
C ILE A 655 9.49 -12.42 -27.89
N LEU A 656 10.62 -13.10 -27.65
CA LEU A 656 11.69 -12.59 -26.79
C LEU A 656 12.38 -11.42 -27.48
#